data_AF-A0A7R9M203-F1
#
_entry.id   AF-A0A7R9M203-F1
#
_cell.length_a   1.000
_cell.length_b   1.000
_cell.length_c   1.000
_cell.angle_alpha   90.00
_cell.angle_beta   90.00
_cell.angle_gamma   90.00
#
_symmetry.space_group_name_H-M   'P 1'
#
loop_
_entity.id
_entity.type
_entity.pdbx_description
1 polymer ?
#
loop_
_entity_poly.entity_id
_entity_poly.type
_entity_poly.pdbx_seq_one_letter_code
_entity_poly.pdbx_strand_id
1 'polypeptide(L)'
;ILISLYKFFIDIKHAVNALIRLSREHPKQITLFALGPLTNIALAYHLDNKLFDNLEQIVFMGGTLDFNGNMDPVKEFNIASDAEACHIVLSNAKDKCPFTAVPIECCESNLMTWDIYDKIVTLGTKKSTFAKQVLAMEYSRVHPQPGAKGMIMFDMLAIIALLYADYIESSTPYKTSIELNGTLTRGELVFDKRTPGPDVKPMDWTSLVIIDTDSGVDDALAIMLATYCHKQDFIDILAITCTHGNTGVDNVCTNVCYTLRACDLEDHGNTAVDNVCKNVCYTLRACDLEQIKVYRGSEGPIIGKYIYDDWDGKDGLGDSTKDMPPIVPHIESEHAANALVRLAREHPKQITVIALGPLSNIGTAYMLDNNFYDNLEQIVFMGGCVDYVGNVGPVQEFNIQRDAEACSIMLSNAKCPLISVPWECGQIIIDTDSGVDDALAIMLATYCHKQDFIDILAITCTHGNTAVDNVCKNVCYTLRACDLEVYRGCEGPIIGKYIPNDYHGEDGLGDSTKDMPPIVPHIESEHAVNALVRLSREYANQITIVTLGPLSNIGTAYLLDNNFYNNLKQIVFMGGCVDYVGNIGPVQEFNIQRDAEACTAGHPHENISAHFRGTTLYCPPEYIKYRLYYGQSQTVWSLGIFLYELFCGDIPFLTVNDILNESNALRFPDHVSKEYRNIIEKCLHRKQLRRPSIRDLLSHQLFE
;
A
#
# COMPACT_ATOMS: atom_id res chain seq x y z
N ILE A 1 -13.70 -3.92 7.60
CA ILE A 1 -13.22 -2.70 8.29
C ILE A 1 -11.72 -2.58 8.06
N LEU A 2 -11.28 -1.40 7.61
CA LEU A 2 -9.89 -1.11 7.24
C LEU A 2 -8.90 -1.24 8.41
N ILE A 3 -7.67 -1.70 8.14
CA ILE A 3 -6.42 -0.93 8.41
C ILE A 3 -5.22 -1.57 7.66
N SER A 4 -4.50 -0.69 6.96
CA SER A 4 -3.27 -0.91 6.20
C SER A 4 -2.10 -1.47 7.04
N LEU A 5 -1.34 -2.42 6.48
CA LEU A 5 -0.02 -2.81 6.98
C LEU A 5 1.08 -2.22 6.08
N TYR A 6 1.66 -1.11 6.53
CA TYR A 6 2.97 -0.66 6.10
C TYR A 6 4.02 -1.75 6.40
N LYS A 7 4.55 -2.41 5.35
CA LYS A 7 5.66 -3.35 5.45
C LYS A 7 6.98 -2.57 5.43
N PHE A 8 7.59 -2.39 6.61
CA PHE A 8 8.99 -2.01 6.69
C PHE A 8 9.85 -3.24 6.38
N PHE A 9 10.47 -3.27 5.21
CA PHE A 9 11.50 -4.26 4.85
C PHE A 9 12.87 -3.72 5.25
N ILE A 10 13.64 -4.49 6.01
CA ILE A 10 15.10 -4.30 6.08
C ILE A 10 15.66 -5.14 4.92
N ASP A 11 16.14 -4.48 3.86
CA ASP A 11 16.82 -5.12 2.74
C ASP A 11 18.20 -5.62 3.21
N ILE A 12 18.54 -6.89 2.96
CA ILE A 12 19.80 -7.54 3.37
C ILE A 12 20.96 -7.16 2.42
N LYS A 13 20.66 -6.46 1.31
CA LYS A 13 21.68 -5.94 0.39
C LYS A 13 22.46 -4.78 1.03
N HIS A 14 23.78 -4.79 0.85
CA HIS A 14 24.66 -3.73 1.33
C HIS A 14 24.17 -2.35 0.85
N ALA A 15 24.02 -1.39 1.76
CA ALA A 15 23.36 -0.10 1.49
C ALA A 15 23.92 0.64 0.26
N VAL A 16 25.23 0.57 0.04
CA VAL A 16 25.92 1.10 -1.15
C VAL A 16 25.34 0.56 -2.46
N ASN A 17 25.13 -0.76 -2.57
CA ASN A 17 24.59 -1.37 -3.78
C ASN A 17 23.10 -1.04 -3.96
N ALA A 18 22.35 -0.94 -2.86
CA ALA A 18 20.96 -0.51 -2.89
C ALA A 18 20.84 0.94 -3.38
N LEU A 19 21.69 1.86 -2.90
CA LEU A 19 21.73 3.26 -3.36
C LEU A 19 22.00 3.35 -4.87
N ILE A 20 22.99 2.61 -5.39
CA ILE A 20 23.30 2.60 -6.82
C ILE A 20 22.10 2.06 -7.61
N ARG A 21 21.57 0.90 -7.22
CA ARG A 21 20.44 0.25 -7.89
C ARG A 21 19.23 1.16 -7.94
N LEU A 22 18.79 1.65 -6.79
CA LEU A 22 17.60 2.51 -6.68
C LEU A 22 17.79 3.80 -7.49
N SER A 23 18.97 4.43 -7.42
CA SER A 23 19.24 5.63 -8.24
C SER A 23 19.11 5.36 -9.75
N ARG A 24 19.47 4.17 -10.22
CA ARG A 24 19.34 3.79 -11.63
C ARG A 24 17.92 3.42 -12.03
N GLU A 25 17.20 2.74 -11.15
CA GLU A 25 15.81 2.33 -11.35
C GLU A 25 14.87 3.55 -11.36
N HIS A 26 15.20 4.58 -10.56
CA HIS A 26 14.37 5.77 -10.36
C HIS A 26 15.18 7.07 -10.54
N PRO A 27 15.70 7.33 -11.76
CA PRO A 27 16.51 8.52 -12.00
C PRO A 27 15.69 9.80 -11.78
N LYS A 28 16.28 10.73 -11.02
CA LYS A 28 15.72 12.03 -10.61
C LYS A 28 14.41 11.96 -9.81
N GLN A 29 14.10 10.82 -9.20
CA GLN A 29 12.90 10.63 -8.36
C GLN A 29 13.25 10.32 -6.89
N ILE A 30 14.54 10.19 -6.55
CA ILE A 30 14.98 9.84 -5.21
C ILE A 30 15.61 11.04 -4.53
N THR A 31 14.95 11.54 -3.50
CA THR A 31 15.55 12.37 -2.46
C THR A 31 16.20 11.49 -1.40
N LEU A 32 17.50 11.70 -1.15
CA LEU A 32 18.26 10.90 -0.19
C LEU A 32 18.46 11.65 1.13
N PHE A 33 17.98 11.07 2.24
CA PHE A 33 18.28 11.53 3.59
C PHE A 33 19.51 10.86 4.16
N ALA A 34 20.54 11.65 4.46
CA ALA A 34 21.74 11.18 5.13
C ALA A 34 21.75 11.62 6.60
N LEU A 35 21.18 10.77 7.46
CA LEU A 35 21.08 11.00 8.91
C LEU A 35 22.34 10.55 9.67
N GLY A 36 23.22 9.80 9.01
CA GLY A 36 24.50 9.34 9.55
C GLY A 36 25.69 9.78 8.66
N PRO A 37 26.91 9.31 8.96
CA PRO A 37 28.10 9.63 8.17
C PRO A 37 27.94 9.32 6.68
N LEU A 38 28.50 10.17 5.81
CA LEU A 38 28.28 10.09 4.35
C LEU A 38 29.04 8.94 3.66
N THR A 39 29.64 8.02 4.41
CA THR A 39 30.48 6.90 3.94
C THR A 39 29.80 6.08 2.85
N ASN A 40 28.54 5.69 3.05
CA ASN A 40 27.80 4.88 2.07
C ASN A 40 27.59 5.64 0.74
N ILE A 41 27.40 6.96 0.80
CA ILE A 41 27.16 7.80 -0.38
C ILE A 41 28.47 8.01 -1.14
N ALA A 42 29.57 8.27 -0.42
CA ALA A 42 30.89 8.40 -1.02
C ALA A 42 31.33 7.10 -1.72
N LEU A 43 31.12 5.95 -1.07
CA LEU A 43 31.40 4.64 -1.66
C LEU A 43 30.50 4.34 -2.86
N ALA A 44 29.21 4.67 -2.78
CA ALA A 44 28.28 4.49 -3.89
C ALA A 44 28.68 5.32 -5.11
N TYR A 45 29.10 6.57 -4.90
CA TYR A 45 29.62 7.42 -5.96
C TYR A 45 30.92 6.88 -6.56
N HIS A 46 31.80 6.31 -5.74
CA HIS A 46 33.05 5.74 -6.24
C HIS A 46 32.81 4.49 -7.11
N LEU A 47 31.80 3.69 -6.78
CA LEU A 47 31.38 2.53 -7.57
C LEU A 47 30.52 2.92 -8.79
N ASP A 48 29.78 4.02 -8.70
CA ASP A 48 28.98 4.58 -9.80
C ASP A 48 29.02 6.11 -9.80
N ASN A 49 29.84 6.68 -10.70
CA ASN A 49 30.00 8.12 -10.81
C ASN A 49 28.76 8.87 -11.35
N LYS A 50 27.71 8.14 -11.75
CA LYS A 50 26.40 8.69 -12.13
C LYS A 50 25.43 8.82 -10.95
N LEU A 51 25.80 8.39 -9.74
CA LEU A 51 24.92 8.45 -8.57
C LEU A 51 24.27 9.83 -8.39
N PHE A 52 25.06 10.90 -8.39
CA PHE A 52 24.54 12.26 -8.22
C PHE A 52 23.76 12.77 -9.44
N ASP A 53 24.09 12.30 -10.64
CA ASP A 53 23.30 12.60 -11.84
C ASP A 53 21.91 11.97 -11.75
N ASN A 54 21.76 10.87 -11.01
CA ASN A 54 20.52 10.14 -10.84
C ASN A 54 19.70 10.53 -9.61
N LEU A 55 20.29 11.17 -8.60
CA LEU A 55 19.53 11.61 -7.42
C LEU A 55 18.80 12.93 -7.70
N GLU A 56 17.61 13.07 -7.14
CA GLU A 56 16.82 14.30 -7.21
C GLU A 56 17.47 15.40 -6.36
N GLN A 57 17.76 15.09 -5.09
CA GLN A 57 18.45 15.94 -4.13
C GLN A 57 19.00 15.10 -2.97
N ILE A 58 19.89 15.69 -2.16
CA ILE A 58 20.38 15.10 -0.92
C ILE A 58 20.14 16.09 0.23
N VAL A 59 19.50 15.60 1.29
CA VAL A 59 19.37 16.31 2.57
C VAL A 59 20.21 15.57 3.58
N PHE A 60 21.16 16.24 4.23
CA PHE A 60 22.03 15.59 5.21
C PHE A 60 22.06 16.35 6.53
N MET A 61 22.10 15.59 7.63
CA MET A 61 22.31 16.12 8.97
C MET A 61 23.81 16.24 9.21
N GLY A 62 24.31 17.47 9.31
CA GLY A 62 25.71 17.67 9.63
C GLY A 62 26.24 19.08 9.44
N GLY A 63 27.32 19.36 10.16
CA GLY A 63 28.04 20.63 10.14
C GLY A 63 27.57 21.64 11.20
N THR A 64 28.37 22.69 11.33
CA THR A 64 28.15 23.81 12.25
C THR A 64 28.40 25.13 11.52
N LEU A 65 27.47 26.07 11.57
CA LEU A 65 27.59 27.40 10.98
C LEU A 65 28.26 28.40 11.94
N ASP A 66 27.67 28.63 13.11
CA ASP A 66 28.00 29.74 14.01
C ASP A 66 28.24 29.30 15.47
N PHE A 67 28.17 27.99 15.74
CA PHE A 67 28.18 27.45 17.10
C PHE A 67 29.20 26.32 17.28
N ASN A 68 29.24 25.77 18.50
CA ASN A 68 30.16 24.68 18.84
C ASN A 68 29.69 23.35 18.25
N GLY A 69 30.64 22.55 17.78
CA GLY A 69 30.39 21.14 17.48
C GLY A 69 30.03 20.31 18.72
N ASN A 70 29.36 19.18 18.49
CA ASN A 70 28.98 18.23 19.55
C ASN A 70 30.08 17.18 19.85
N MET A 71 31.11 17.05 19.00
CA MET A 71 32.26 16.18 19.25
C MET A 71 33.46 16.94 19.83
N ASP A 72 33.74 18.11 19.26
CA ASP A 72 34.74 19.06 19.74
C ASP A 72 34.33 20.48 19.25
N PRO A 73 35.10 21.56 19.53
CA PRO A 73 34.62 22.93 19.31
C PRO A 73 34.09 23.25 17.91
N VAL A 74 34.50 22.53 16.86
CA VAL A 74 34.11 22.85 15.47
C VAL A 74 33.52 21.67 14.70
N LYS A 75 33.38 20.50 15.34
CA LYS A 75 33.00 19.26 14.64
C LYS A 75 31.64 18.76 15.06
N GLU A 76 30.79 18.62 14.06
CA GLU A 76 29.56 17.86 14.16
C GLU A 76 29.87 16.35 13.99
N PHE A 77 29.18 15.51 14.76
CA PHE A 77 29.38 14.06 14.88
C PHE A 77 29.42 13.28 13.56
N ASN A 78 28.46 13.50 12.65
CA ASN A 78 28.39 12.77 11.39
C ASN A 78 29.57 13.10 10.47
N ILE A 79 29.96 14.38 10.42
CA ILE A 79 31.12 14.82 9.63
C ILE A 79 32.43 14.39 10.29
N ALA A 80 32.54 14.47 11.62
CA ALA A 80 33.72 14.03 12.36
C ALA A 80 34.01 12.53 12.17
N SER A 81 32.96 11.73 12.06
CA SER A 81 33.04 10.29 11.90
C SER A 81 33.65 9.88 10.56
N ASP A 82 33.43 10.66 9.49
CA ASP A 82 34.01 10.41 8.16
C ASP A 82 34.13 11.70 7.33
N ALA A 83 35.17 12.49 7.64
CA ALA A 83 35.42 13.78 6.97
C ALA A 83 35.78 13.59 5.48
N GLU A 84 36.51 12.52 5.15
CA GLU A 84 36.85 12.14 3.77
C GLU A 84 35.61 11.87 2.93
N ALA A 85 34.66 11.10 3.43
CA ALA A 85 33.41 10.85 2.71
C ALA A 85 32.64 12.15 2.48
N CYS A 86 32.58 13.03 3.49
CA CYS A 86 31.93 14.32 3.32
C CYS A 86 32.62 15.18 2.25
N HIS A 87 33.96 15.22 2.22
CA HIS A 87 34.73 15.89 1.18
C HIS A 87 34.44 15.32 -0.21
N ILE A 88 34.39 13.99 -0.36
CA ILE A 88 34.07 13.32 -1.63
C ILE A 88 32.68 13.71 -2.11
N VAL A 89 31.67 13.64 -1.25
CA VAL A 89 30.28 13.96 -1.62
C VAL A 89 30.16 15.44 -2.03
N LEU A 90 30.62 16.37 -1.20
CA LEU A 90 30.49 17.81 -1.48
C LEU A 90 31.25 18.23 -2.74
N SER A 91 32.44 17.66 -2.98
CA SER A 91 33.26 18.01 -4.15
C SER A 91 32.66 17.51 -5.46
N ASN A 92 31.84 16.46 -5.42
CA ASN A 92 31.34 15.78 -6.62
C ASN A 92 29.83 15.97 -6.85
N ALA A 93 29.05 16.36 -5.83
CA ALA A 93 27.61 16.58 -5.95
C ALA A 93 27.25 18.00 -6.46
N LYS A 94 28.13 18.98 -6.24
CA LYS A 94 27.89 20.43 -6.39
C LYS A 94 27.16 20.87 -7.67
N ASP A 95 27.46 20.25 -8.81
CA ASP A 95 26.92 20.64 -10.11
C ASP A 95 25.89 19.63 -10.67
N LYS A 96 25.58 18.57 -9.91
CA LYS A 96 24.81 17.40 -10.37
C LYS A 96 23.53 17.16 -9.58
N CYS A 97 23.54 17.50 -8.30
CA CYS A 97 22.48 17.20 -7.34
C CYS A 97 22.37 18.34 -6.32
N PRO A 98 21.18 18.94 -6.13
CA PRO A 98 20.88 19.85 -5.02
C PRO A 98 21.26 19.22 -3.67
N PHE A 99 21.85 20.03 -2.79
CA PHE A 99 22.41 19.56 -1.52
C PHE A 99 22.02 20.50 -0.38
N THR A 100 21.26 19.99 0.58
CA THR A 100 20.76 20.76 1.74
C THR A 100 21.39 20.21 3.01
N ALA A 101 22.15 21.07 3.70
CA ALA A 101 22.67 20.78 5.04
C ALA A 101 21.63 21.14 6.10
N VAL A 102 21.47 20.30 7.11
CA VAL A 102 20.79 20.62 8.37
C VAL A 102 21.85 20.68 9.46
N PRO A 103 22.37 21.89 9.78
CA PRO A 103 23.38 22.08 10.80
C PRO A 103 22.84 21.82 12.22
N ILE A 104 23.75 21.53 13.15
CA ILE A 104 23.37 21.20 14.54
C ILE A 104 22.63 22.34 15.24
N GLU A 105 22.93 23.59 14.89
CA GLU A 105 22.31 24.77 15.49
C GLU A 105 20.80 24.83 15.24
N CYS A 106 20.33 24.30 14.11
CA CYS A 106 18.92 24.18 13.82
C CYS A 106 18.22 23.31 14.87
N CYS A 107 18.88 22.24 15.32
CA CYS A 107 18.36 21.31 16.33
C CYS A 107 18.41 21.89 17.75
N GLU A 108 19.45 22.64 18.10
CA GLU A 108 19.54 23.27 19.42
C GLU A 108 18.54 24.41 19.60
N SER A 109 18.23 25.12 18.51
CA SER A 109 17.27 26.22 18.51
C SER A 109 15.80 25.75 18.52
N ASN A 110 15.55 24.50 18.11
CA ASN A 110 14.21 23.93 17.93
C ASN A 110 14.02 22.66 18.77
N LEU A 111 13.90 22.85 20.08
CA LEU A 111 13.71 21.75 21.04
C LEU A 111 12.31 21.13 20.94
N MET A 112 12.22 19.81 21.11
CA MET A 112 10.97 19.19 21.53
C MET A 112 10.68 19.64 22.96
N THR A 113 9.74 20.57 23.12
CA THR A 113 9.38 21.12 24.43
C THR A 113 8.77 20.06 25.33
N TRP A 114 8.89 20.24 26.64
CA TRP A 114 8.27 19.32 27.61
C TRP A 114 6.74 19.24 27.45
N ASP A 115 6.08 20.33 27.07
CA ASP A 115 4.63 20.34 26.80
C ASP A 115 4.26 19.42 25.62
N ILE A 116 5.06 19.44 24.55
CA ILE A 116 4.87 18.55 23.39
C ILE A 116 5.17 17.11 23.79
N TYR A 117 6.27 16.88 24.53
CA TYR A 117 6.62 15.56 25.05
C TYR A 117 5.48 14.99 25.90
N ASP A 118 4.96 15.75 26.86
CA ASP A 118 3.88 15.32 27.75
C ASP A 118 2.61 15.03 26.98
N LYS A 119 2.23 15.89 26.03
CA LYS A 119 1.11 15.62 25.12
C LYS A 119 1.33 14.29 24.40
N ILE A 120 2.47 14.09 23.75
CA ILE A 120 2.78 12.86 23.02
C ILE A 120 2.65 11.66 23.94
N VAL A 121 3.34 11.62 25.09
CA VAL A 121 3.41 10.42 25.94
C VAL A 121 2.14 10.16 26.75
N THR A 122 1.23 11.13 26.84
CA THR A 122 -0.08 10.99 27.53
C THR A 122 -1.22 10.59 26.60
N LEU A 123 -1.02 10.59 25.27
CA LEU A 123 -2.05 10.17 24.29
C LEU A 123 -2.56 8.74 24.49
N GLY A 124 -1.90 7.90 25.30
CA GLY A 124 -2.35 6.55 25.63
C GLY A 124 -2.39 5.57 24.45
N THR A 125 -1.85 5.95 23.29
CA THR A 125 -1.74 5.10 22.11
C THR A 125 -0.49 4.21 22.19
N LYS A 126 -0.45 3.20 21.32
CA LYS A 126 0.70 2.30 21.20
C LYS A 126 1.95 3.02 20.67
N LYS A 127 1.76 3.95 19.73
CA LYS A 127 2.84 4.81 19.18
C LYS A 127 3.37 5.76 20.25
N SER A 128 2.50 6.39 21.05
CA SER A 128 2.96 7.26 22.15
C SER A 128 3.64 6.51 23.28
N THR A 129 3.19 5.29 23.59
CA THR A 129 3.84 4.43 24.59
C THR A 129 5.25 4.04 24.14
N PHE A 130 5.41 3.71 22.85
CA PHE A 130 6.73 3.45 22.27
C PHE A 130 7.62 4.70 22.25
N ALA A 131 7.08 5.85 21.82
CA ALA A 131 7.80 7.13 21.87
C ALA A 131 8.27 7.45 23.31
N LYS A 132 7.40 7.24 24.32
CA LYS A 132 7.76 7.38 25.74
C LYS A 132 8.93 6.48 26.14
N GLN A 133 8.97 5.23 25.65
CA GLN A 133 10.03 4.28 25.96
C GLN A 133 11.37 4.67 25.32
N VAL A 134 11.35 5.06 24.03
CA VAL A 134 12.56 5.47 23.30
C VAL A 134 13.15 6.76 23.88
N LEU A 135 12.29 7.71 24.26
CA LEU A 135 12.69 9.01 24.79
C LEU A 135 13.00 9.00 26.31
N ALA A 136 12.71 7.90 27.02
CA ALA A 136 12.80 7.83 28.49
C ALA A 136 14.20 8.13 29.03
N MET A 137 15.24 7.66 28.32
CA MET A 137 16.62 7.86 28.73
C MET A 137 17.02 9.34 28.61
N GLU A 138 16.69 9.97 27.49
CA GLU A 138 16.98 11.40 27.29
C GLU A 138 16.16 12.29 28.20
N TYR A 139 14.88 11.97 28.39
CA TYR A 139 14.04 12.65 29.38
C TYR A 139 14.67 12.59 30.77
N SER A 140 15.11 11.41 31.22
CA SER A 140 15.73 11.23 32.54
C SER A 140 17.07 11.97 32.69
N ARG A 141 17.79 12.21 31.59
CA ARG A 141 19.07 12.93 31.57
C ARG A 141 18.90 14.44 31.56
N VAL A 142 17.93 14.95 30.79
CA VAL A 142 17.80 16.38 30.48
C VAL A 142 16.73 17.05 31.36
N HIS A 143 15.59 16.41 31.62
CA HIS A 143 14.49 17.01 32.39
C HIS A 143 14.87 17.44 33.81
N PRO A 144 15.72 16.71 34.57
CA PRO A 144 16.11 17.14 35.92
C PRO A 144 17.06 18.36 35.95
N GLN A 145 17.60 18.79 34.81
CA GLN A 145 18.57 19.86 34.76
C GLN A 145 17.88 21.23 34.95
N PRO A 146 18.41 22.12 35.81
CA PRO A 146 17.81 23.44 36.03
C PRO A 146 17.72 24.25 34.73
N GLY A 147 16.51 24.67 34.36
CA GLY A 147 16.27 25.52 33.18
C GLY A 147 16.08 24.78 31.86
N ALA A 148 16.09 23.44 31.84
CA ALA A 148 15.80 22.67 30.64
C ALA A 148 14.36 22.92 30.16
N LYS A 149 14.19 23.33 28.91
CA LYS A 149 12.87 23.63 28.29
C LYS A 149 12.34 22.50 27.38
N GLY A 150 13.18 21.52 27.08
CA GLY A 150 12.88 20.43 26.16
C GLY A 150 14.11 19.57 25.89
N MET A 151 14.01 18.64 24.94
CA MET A 151 15.11 17.81 24.46
C MET A 151 15.41 18.08 22.98
N ILE A 152 16.68 17.92 22.59
CA ILE A 152 17.10 18.10 21.20
C ILE A 152 16.78 16.83 20.40
N MET A 153 16.17 17.00 19.23
CA MET A 153 15.82 15.91 18.32
C MET A 153 16.55 16.08 16.99
N PHE A 154 17.78 15.55 16.89
CA PHE A 154 18.67 15.75 15.73
C PHE A 154 18.07 15.22 14.42
N ASP A 155 18.02 13.90 14.25
CA ASP A 155 17.59 13.25 13.00
C ASP A 155 16.14 13.58 12.60
N MET A 156 15.29 13.81 13.60
CA MET A 156 13.91 14.20 13.39
C MET A 156 13.80 15.55 12.68
N LEU A 157 14.65 16.52 13.03
CA LEU A 157 14.60 17.83 12.40
C LEU A 157 15.07 17.79 10.95
N ALA A 158 16.00 16.89 10.59
CA ALA A 158 16.40 16.68 9.20
C ALA A 158 15.26 16.11 8.34
N ILE A 159 14.42 15.24 8.91
CA ILE A 159 13.22 14.73 8.26
C ILE A 159 12.14 15.81 8.18
N ILE A 160 11.92 16.56 9.27
CA ILE A 160 10.97 17.69 9.32
C ILE A 160 11.35 18.77 8.31
N ALA A 161 12.65 19.07 8.15
CA ALA A 161 13.15 20.06 7.21
C ALA A 161 12.76 19.75 5.75
N LEU A 162 12.55 18.49 5.38
CA LEU A 162 12.01 18.15 4.07
C LEU A 162 10.48 18.02 4.10
N LEU A 163 9.92 17.23 5.03
CA LEU A 163 8.49 16.89 5.05
C LEU A 163 7.58 18.08 5.42
N TYR A 164 8.14 19.08 6.09
CA TYR A 164 7.45 20.25 6.61
C TYR A 164 8.28 21.49 6.31
N ALA A 165 8.75 21.61 5.06
CA ALA A 165 9.70 22.65 4.71
C ALA A 165 9.09 24.06 4.81
N ASP A 166 7.77 24.22 4.78
CA ASP A 166 7.10 25.52 5.06
C ASP A 166 7.36 26.07 6.47
N TYR A 167 7.80 25.22 7.40
CA TYR A 167 8.19 25.59 8.76
C TYR A 167 9.67 25.98 8.89
N ILE A 168 10.46 25.88 7.81
CA ILE A 168 11.83 26.41 7.78
C ILE A 168 11.76 27.93 7.59
N GLU A 169 12.15 28.66 8.63
CA GLU A 169 12.15 30.11 8.64
C GLU A 169 13.15 30.73 7.67
N SER A 170 14.30 30.08 7.47
CA SER A 170 15.35 30.54 6.56
C SER A 170 16.23 29.40 6.05
N SER A 171 16.64 29.50 4.78
CA SER A 171 17.66 28.66 4.17
C SER A 171 18.56 29.55 3.32
N THR A 172 19.86 29.48 3.58
CA THR A 172 20.86 30.35 2.95
C THR A 172 21.87 29.52 2.16
N PRO A 173 22.08 29.80 0.87
CA PRO A 173 23.07 29.10 0.08
C PRO A 173 24.49 29.58 0.41
N TYR A 174 25.36 28.63 0.71
CA TYR A 174 26.78 28.87 0.98
C TYR A 174 27.68 28.06 0.05
N LYS A 175 28.86 28.60 -0.26
CA LYS A 175 29.96 27.76 -0.76
C LYS A 175 30.56 27.04 0.43
N THR A 176 30.69 25.72 0.34
CA THR A 176 31.17 24.90 1.46
C THR A 176 32.38 24.06 1.09
N SER A 177 33.16 23.67 2.09
CA SER A 177 34.30 22.76 1.97
C SER A 177 34.58 22.06 3.30
N ILE A 178 35.26 20.92 3.28
CA ILE A 178 35.67 20.19 4.49
C ILE A 178 37.15 20.38 4.74
N GLU A 179 37.52 20.73 5.97
CA GLU A 179 38.91 20.77 6.41
C GLU A 179 39.43 19.35 6.71
N LEU A 180 40.44 18.88 5.96
CA LEU A 180 40.99 17.52 6.11
C LEU A 180 42.39 17.49 6.74
N ASN A 181 43.09 18.61 6.81
CA ASN A 181 44.51 18.64 7.14
C ASN A 181 44.81 19.39 8.45
N GLY A 182 43.87 20.18 8.96
CA GLY A 182 44.04 20.95 10.20
C GLY A 182 44.22 20.10 11.45
N THR A 183 45.17 20.44 12.33
CA THR A 183 45.41 19.71 13.59
C THR A 183 44.25 19.84 14.58
N LEU A 184 43.57 21.00 14.59
CA LEU A 184 42.46 21.30 15.51
C LEU A 184 41.10 21.24 14.81
N THR A 185 41.05 21.56 13.53
CA THR A 185 39.82 21.80 12.77
C THR A 185 39.50 20.70 11.75
N ARG A 186 40.29 19.63 11.65
CA ARG A 186 40.00 18.52 10.73
C ARG A 186 38.62 17.91 10.99
N GLY A 187 37.74 17.91 10.00
CA GLY A 187 36.33 17.51 10.10
C GLY A 187 35.35 18.68 10.22
N GLU A 188 35.83 19.92 10.17
CA GLU A 188 34.98 21.12 10.13
C GLU A 188 34.37 21.30 8.72
N LEU A 189 33.05 21.53 8.67
CA LEU A 189 32.35 22.01 7.47
C LEU A 189 32.44 23.53 7.40
N VAL A 190 33.33 24.01 6.55
CA VAL A 190 33.62 25.42 6.38
C VAL A 190 32.60 26.04 5.42
N PHE A 191 31.89 27.06 5.89
CA PHE A 191 30.97 27.87 5.08
C PHE A 191 31.62 29.20 4.69
N ASP A 192 31.67 29.54 3.40
CA ASP A 192 32.16 30.85 2.93
C ASP A 192 31.09 31.94 3.09
N LYS A 193 31.08 32.55 4.27
CA LYS A 193 30.13 33.60 4.66
C LYS A 193 30.34 34.95 3.97
N ARG A 194 31.38 35.10 3.13
CA ARG A 194 31.65 36.36 2.41
C ARG A 194 30.77 36.52 1.16
N THR A 195 30.14 35.44 0.70
CA THR A 195 29.24 35.43 -0.47
C THR A 195 27.98 34.59 -0.19
N PRO A 196 27.08 35.01 0.72
CA PRO A 196 25.76 34.39 0.82
C PRO A 196 24.96 34.70 -0.46
N GLY A 197 24.32 33.69 -1.05
CA GLY A 197 23.32 33.91 -2.10
C GLY A 197 21.97 34.37 -1.50
N PRO A 198 20.99 34.76 -2.33
CA PRO A 198 19.68 35.19 -1.84
C PRO A 198 18.96 34.06 -1.08
N ASP A 199 18.18 34.41 -0.04
CA ASP A 199 17.36 33.47 0.74
C ASP A 199 16.36 32.73 -0.16
N VAL A 200 16.24 31.42 0.04
CA VAL A 200 15.31 30.55 -0.70
C VAL A 200 14.33 29.92 0.29
N LYS A 201 13.02 30.08 0.07
CA LYS A 201 11.99 29.35 0.85
C LYS A 201 11.93 27.87 0.43
N PRO A 202 11.70 26.89 1.33
CA PRO A 202 11.67 25.48 0.94
C PRO A 202 10.23 24.94 0.72
N MET A 203 10.15 23.68 0.23
CA MET A 203 9.05 22.99 -0.48
C MET A 203 7.87 22.44 0.37
N ASP A 204 6.64 22.56 -0.12
CA ASP A 204 5.33 22.31 0.54
C ASP A 204 4.78 20.87 0.28
N TRP A 205 4.19 20.18 1.28
CA TRP A 205 3.68 18.78 1.20
C TRP A 205 2.17 18.60 1.48
N THR A 206 1.37 19.66 1.61
CA THR A 206 -0.08 19.50 1.43
C THR A 206 -0.39 19.46 -0.06
N SER A 207 -0.66 18.27 -0.61
CA SER A 207 -1.18 18.19 -1.98
C SER A 207 -2.58 18.79 -1.97
N LEU A 208 -2.71 19.95 -2.61
CA LEU A 208 -3.99 20.57 -2.90
C LEU A 208 -4.68 19.70 -3.95
N VAL A 209 -5.89 19.25 -3.68
CA VAL A 209 -6.61 18.31 -4.55
C VAL A 209 -7.80 19.01 -5.19
N ILE A 210 -7.95 18.82 -6.50
CA ILE A 210 -9.19 19.07 -7.22
C ILE A 210 -9.72 17.73 -7.72
N ILE A 211 -11.00 17.43 -7.46
CA ILE A 211 -11.67 16.23 -7.94
C ILE A 211 -12.54 16.61 -9.15
N ASP A 212 -12.22 16.08 -10.33
CA ASP A 212 -13.04 16.19 -11.54
C ASP A 212 -13.85 14.90 -11.73
N THR A 213 -15.18 14.98 -11.71
CA THR A 213 -16.07 13.81 -11.58
C THR A 213 -17.33 13.95 -12.44
N ASP A 214 -17.84 12.82 -12.92
CA ASP A 214 -19.15 12.65 -13.57
C ASP A 214 -20.17 11.92 -12.67
N SER A 215 -19.90 11.89 -11.35
CA SER A 215 -20.71 11.41 -10.23
C SER A 215 -21.75 10.33 -10.56
N GLY A 216 -21.27 9.10 -10.70
CA GLY A 216 -22.02 7.85 -10.50
C GLY A 216 -21.99 7.36 -9.05
N VAL A 217 -22.39 6.11 -8.82
CA VAL A 217 -22.46 5.51 -7.47
C VAL A 217 -21.08 5.34 -6.84
N ASP A 218 -20.10 4.95 -7.63
CA ASP A 218 -18.70 4.74 -7.25
C ASP A 218 -17.95 6.05 -7.04
N ASP A 219 -18.16 7.07 -7.88
CA ASP A 219 -17.67 8.43 -7.65
C ASP A 219 -18.13 9.00 -6.31
N ALA A 220 -19.41 8.81 -5.96
CA ALA A 220 -19.96 9.28 -4.70
C ALA A 220 -19.20 8.67 -3.52
N LEU A 221 -18.88 7.37 -3.58
CA LEU A 221 -18.08 6.69 -2.57
C LEU A 221 -16.63 7.22 -2.54
N ALA A 222 -16.02 7.49 -3.69
CA ALA A 222 -14.69 8.07 -3.77
C ALA A 222 -14.64 9.48 -3.15
N ILE A 223 -15.66 10.31 -3.39
CA ILE A 223 -15.83 11.64 -2.77
C ILE A 223 -16.05 11.51 -1.26
N MET A 224 -16.83 10.53 -0.79
CA MET A 224 -16.98 10.26 0.65
C MET A 224 -15.64 9.90 1.31
N LEU A 225 -14.83 9.06 0.65
CA LEU A 225 -13.50 8.72 1.13
C LEU A 225 -12.55 9.93 1.12
N ALA A 226 -12.56 10.71 0.04
CA ALA A 226 -11.72 11.89 -0.10
C ALA A 226 -12.08 12.96 0.95
N THR A 227 -13.37 13.19 1.19
CA THR A 227 -13.83 14.11 2.24
C THR A 227 -13.51 13.60 3.64
N TYR A 228 -13.58 12.30 3.89
CA TYR A 228 -13.03 11.72 5.12
C TYR A 228 -11.53 12.02 5.26
N CYS A 229 -10.74 11.81 4.21
CA CYS A 229 -9.32 12.13 4.20
C CYS A 229 -9.06 13.63 4.42
N HIS A 230 -9.88 14.49 3.82
CA HIS A 230 -9.85 15.94 4.00
C HIS A 230 -10.12 16.35 5.45
N LYS A 231 -11.15 15.77 6.09
CA LYS A 231 -11.44 15.98 7.52
C LYS A 231 -10.32 15.50 8.45
N GLN A 232 -9.46 14.60 7.98
CA GLN A 232 -8.31 14.07 8.73
C GLN A 232 -6.99 14.77 8.36
N ASP A 233 -7.04 15.89 7.62
CA ASP A 233 -5.89 16.66 7.14
C ASP A 233 -4.88 15.84 6.30
N PHE A 234 -5.35 14.76 5.64
CA PHE A 234 -4.52 13.96 4.73
C PHE A 234 -4.42 14.54 3.33
N ILE A 235 -5.46 15.27 2.89
CA ILE A 235 -5.53 16.00 1.62
C ILE A 235 -6.31 17.30 1.84
N ASP A 236 -6.08 18.34 1.03
CA ASP A 236 -6.92 19.54 1.05
C ASP A 236 -7.75 19.65 -0.23
N ILE A 237 -9.07 19.43 -0.14
CA ILE A 237 -9.96 19.50 -1.31
C ILE A 237 -10.30 20.97 -1.57
N LEU A 238 -9.63 21.55 -2.57
CA LEU A 238 -9.88 22.94 -2.99
C LEU A 238 -11.21 23.11 -3.70
N ALA A 239 -11.57 22.14 -4.54
CA ALA A 239 -12.74 22.22 -5.40
C ALA A 239 -13.16 20.83 -5.92
N ILE A 240 -14.44 20.71 -6.26
CA ILE A 240 -14.97 19.61 -7.06
C ILE A 240 -15.50 20.19 -8.37
N THR A 241 -15.02 19.67 -9.49
CA THR A 241 -15.46 20.05 -10.84
C THR A 241 -16.30 18.93 -11.43
N CYS A 242 -17.47 19.28 -11.96
CA CYS A 242 -18.39 18.30 -12.52
C CYS A 242 -18.26 18.25 -14.06
N THR A 243 -18.19 17.06 -14.63
CA THR A 243 -18.15 16.81 -16.07
C THR A 243 -19.31 15.88 -16.48
N HIS A 244 -19.58 15.75 -17.78
CA HIS A 244 -20.52 14.74 -18.30
C HIS A 244 -19.90 13.34 -18.27
N GLY A 245 -20.71 12.28 -18.22
CA GLY A 245 -20.24 10.89 -18.33
C GLY A 245 -21.27 9.84 -17.94
N ASN A 246 -21.39 9.52 -16.64
CA ASN A 246 -22.42 8.62 -16.12
C ASN A 246 -23.83 9.23 -16.27
N THR A 247 -23.97 10.54 -16.05
CA THR A 247 -25.22 11.26 -16.32
C THR A 247 -24.97 12.63 -16.97
N GLY A 248 -26.01 13.45 -17.10
CA GLY A 248 -25.85 14.85 -17.50
C GLY A 248 -25.25 15.68 -16.39
N VAL A 249 -24.39 16.65 -16.74
CA VAL A 249 -23.63 17.45 -15.77
C VAL A 249 -24.49 18.13 -14.69
N ASP A 250 -25.75 18.47 -14.97
CA ASP A 250 -26.69 19.01 -13.98
C ASP A 250 -27.07 17.99 -12.88
N ASN A 251 -27.26 16.73 -13.26
CA ASN A 251 -27.48 15.63 -12.32
C ASN A 251 -26.19 15.35 -11.54
N VAL A 252 -25.04 15.34 -12.22
CA VAL A 252 -23.72 15.20 -11.58
C VAL A 252 -23.52 16.24 -10.48
N CYS A 253 -23.73 17.53 -10.77
CA CYS A 253 -23.63 18.57 -9.75
C CYS A 253 -24.58 18.34 -8.57
N THR A 254 -25.79 17.89 -8.85
CA THR A 254 -26.79 17.57 -7.83
C THR A 254 -26.32 16.40 -6.94
N ASN A 255 -25.77 15.35 -7.55
CA ASN A 255 -25.26 14.15 -6.89
C ASN A 255 -24.05 14.46 -5.98
N VAL A 256 -23.12 15.29 -6.44
CA VAL A 256 -21.99 15.77 -5.63
C VAL A 256 -22.50 16.53 -4.40
N CYS A 257 -23.46 17.44 -4.57
CA CYS A 257 -24.04 18.17 -3.44
C CYS A 257 -24.76 17.24 -2.44
N TYR A 258 -25.47 16.22 -2.91
CA TYR A 258 -26.06 15.20 -2.04
C TYR A 258 -25.01 14.40 -1.28
N THR A 259 -23.92 14.03 -1.96
CA THR A 259 -22.81 13.27 -1.38
C THR A 259 -22.10 14.07 -0.28
N LEU A 260 -21.74 15.33 -0.55
CA LEU A 260 -21.14 16.23 0.45
C LEU A 260 -22.04 16.42 1.67
N ARG A 261 -23.35 16.57 1.45
CA ARG A 261 -24.34 16.67 2.54
C ARG A 261 -24.40 15.40 3.38
N ALA A 262 -24.32 14.22 2.77
CA ALA A 262 -24.29 12.96 3.50
C ALA A 262 -23.04 12.86 4.39
N CYS A 263 -21.88 13.29 3.89
CA CYS A 263 -20.62 13.32 4.63
C CYS A 263 -20.64 14.26 5.86
N ASP A 264 -21.48 15.29 5.82
CA ASP A 264 -21.63 16.26 6.91
C ASP A 264 -22.55 15.75 8.03
N LEU A 265 -23.45 14.80 7.72
CA LEU A 265 -24.43 14.25 8.67
C LEU A 265 -23.87 13.12 9.57
N GLU A 266 -22.73 12.52 9.24
CA GLU A 266 -22.18 11.36 9.96
C GLU A 266 -21.45 11.70 11.28
N ASP A 267 -21.19 12.97 11.59
CA ASP A 267 -20.39 13.38 12.76
C ASP A 267 -21.10 13.26 14.12
N HIS A 268 -22.34 12.75 14.17
CA HIS A 268 -23.10 12.63 15.41
C HIS A 268 -23.60 11.20 15.65
N GLY A 269 -22.87 10.49 16.50
CA GLY A 269 -23.05 9.07 16.81
C GLY A 269 -24.48 8.60 17.11
N ASN A 270 -24.84 7.49 16.46
CA ASN A 270 -25.82 6.47 16.83
C ASN A 270 -26.90 6.87 17.85
N THR A 271 -28.07 7.38 17.39
CA THR A 271 -29.37 7.21 18.06
C THR A 271 -30.55 7.49 17.09
N ALA A 272 -31.69 6.83 17.36
CA ALA A 272 -32.85 6.66 16.49
C ALA A 272 -33.50 7.95 15.91
N VAL A 273 -34.07 7.76 14.72
CA VAL A 273 -34.54 8.72 13.71
C VAL A 273 -35.54 9.80 14.17
N ASP A 274 -36.17 9.69 15.35
CA ASP A 274 -37.22 10.63 15.76
C ASP A 274 -36.73 11.88 16.54
N ASN A 275 -35.47 11.91 17.00
CA ASN A 275 -34.91 13.08 17.69
C ASN A 275 -34.22 14.10 16.76
N VAL A 276 -34.01 13.73 15.49
CA VAL A 276 -33.27 14.53 14.50
C VAL A 276 -33.98 15.85 14.20
N CYS A 277 -35.31 15.87 14.06
CA CYS A 277 -36.04 17.09 13.72
C CYS A 277 -36.03 18.18 14.81
N LYS A 278 -35.67 17.86 16.07
CA LYS A 278 -35.60 18.85 17.16
C LYS A 278 -34.18 19.37 17.44
N ASN A 279 -33.15 18.60 17.13
CA ASN A 279 -31.75 19.03 17.33
C ASN A 279 -31.16 19.75 16.11
N VAL A 280 -31.77 19.61 14.93
CA VAL A 280 -31.40 20.31 13.68
C VAL A 280 -31.48 21.85 13.79
N CYS A 281 -32.17 22.40 14.79
CA CYS A 281 -32.23 23.86 15.00
C CYS A 281 -31.22 24.41 16.03
N TYR A 282 -30.41 23.60 16.72
CA TYR A 282 -29.57 24.09 17.83
C TYR A 282 -28.05 23.91 17.71
N THR A 283 -27.49 23.37 16.63
CA THR A 283 -26.03 23.29 16.47
C THR A 283 -25.57 23.45 15.02
N LEU A 284 -25.75 24.64 14.45
CA LEU A 284 -25.31 25.04 13.09
C LEU A 284 -23.81 25.40 12.99
N ARG A 285 -22.90 24.75 13.73
CA ARG A 285 -21.45 24.98 13.59
C ARG A 285 -20.64 23.78 14.09
N ALA A 286 -20.21 22.90 13.19
CA ALA A 286 -18.94 22.17 13.26
C ALA A 286 -18.84 21.11 12.14
N CYS A 287 -18.63 21.54 10.89
CA CYS A 287 -17.81 20.88 9.85
C CYS A 287 -17.77 21.79 8.61
N ASP A 288 -16.58 22.06 8.07
CA ASP A 288 -16.32 23.07 7.02
C ASP A 288 -16.59 22.57 5.58
N LEU A 289 -17.41 21.52 5.40
CA LEU A 289 -17.72 20.98 4.06
C LEU A 289 -18.56 21.93 3.18
N GLU A 290 -19.27 22.90 3.80
CA GLU A 290 -19.97 23.98 3.06
C GLU A 290 -19.00 24.92 2.30
N GLN A 291 -17.69 24.86 2.58
CA GLN A 291 -16.68 25.68 1.88
C GLN A 291 -16.14 25.04 0.61
N ILE A 292 -16.31 23.71 0.41
CA ILE A 292 -15.84 23.04 -0.81
C ILE A 292 -16.69 23.49 -1.99
N LYS A 293 -16.07 24.20 -2.92
CA LYS A 293 -16.74 24.78 -4.08
C LYS A 293 -16.99 23.73 -5.15
N VAL A 294 -18.24 23.67 -5.62
CA VAL A 294 -18.66 22.79 -6.73
C VAL A 294 -18.84 23.62 -7.99
N TYR A 295 -18.15 23.25 -9.06
CA TYR A 295 -18.18 23.96 -10.34
C TYR A 295 -18.80 23.09 -11.43
N ARG A 296 -19.75 23.64 -12.17
CA ARG A 296 -20.35 22.97 -13.33
C ARG A 296 -19.43 23.08 -14.54
N GLY A 297 -19.16 21.96 -15.20
CA GLY A 297 -18.28 21.88 -16.36
C GLY A 297 -18.98 21.48 -17.66
N SER A 298 -18.24 20.79 -18.51
CA SER A 298 -18.63 20.43 -19.86
C SER A 298 -19.89 19.56 -19.91
N GLU A 299 -20.84 19.92 -20.77
CA GLU A 299 -22.08 19.16 -21.02
C GLU A 299 -21.91 17.98 -21.98
N GLY A 300 -20.72 17.87 -22.60
CA GLY A 300 -20.40 16.85 -23.59
C GLY A 300 -18.91 16.92 -23.99
N PRO A 301 -18.46 16.00 -24.88
CA PRO A 301 -17.06 15.91 -25.27
C PRO A 301 -16.59 17.11 -26.10
N ILE A 302 -15.27 17.32 -26.18
CA ILE A 302 -14.65 18.40 -26.97
C ILE A 302 -15.08 18.31 -28.44
N ILE A 303 -15.16 17.09 -29.00
CA ILE A 303 -15.64 16.85 -30.36
C ILE A 303 -16.76 15.80 -30.34
N GLY A 304 -17.88 16.11 -30.99
CA GLY A 304 -18.97 15.15 -31.20
C GLY A 304 -20.26 15.53 -30.48
N LYS A 305 -21.19 14.57 -30.42
CA LYS A 305 -22.44 14.69 -29.66
C LYS A 305 -22.43 13.68 -28.52
N TYR A 306 -22.71 14.18 -27.33
CA TYR A 306 -22.91 13.33 -26.16
C TYR A 306 -24.20 12.52 -26.29
N ILE A 307 -24.14 11.23 -25.90
CA ILE A 307 -25.28 10.30 -25.88
C ILE A 307 -25.39 9.75 -24.46
N TYR A 308 -26.51 10.07 -23.80
CA TYR A 308 -26.83 9.61 -22.46
C TYR A 308 -26.95 8.09 -22.39
N ASP A 309 -26.51 7.51 -21.27
CA ASP A 309 -26.74 6.12 -20.89
C ASP A 309 -27.34 6.08 -19.47
N ASP A 310 -28.21 5.10 -19.18
CA ASP A 310 -28.99 5.02 -17.94
C ASP A 310 -28.44 3.91 -16.99
N TRP A 311 -27.15 3.58 -17.09
CA TRP A 311 -26.53 2.44 -16.39
C TRP A 311 -26.68 2.54 -14.86
N ASP A 312 -26.38 3.71 -14.27
CA ASP A 312 -26.52 3.98 -12.83
C ASP A 312 -27.91 4.51 -12.45
N GLY A 313 -28.93 4.25 -13.28
CA GLY A 313 -30.26 4.84 -13.14
C GLY A 313 -30.34 6.25 -13.74
N LYS A 314 -31.56 6.79 -13.86
CA LYS A 314 -31.79 8.05 -14.60
C LYS A 314 -31.20 9.29 -13.94
N ASP A 315 -30.93 9.20 -12.64
CA ASP A 315 -30.30 10.26 -11.84
C ASP A 315 -28.82 9.99 -11.56
N GLY A 316 -28.27 8.82 -11.89
CA GLY A 316 -26.87 8.44 -11.63
C GLY A 316 -26.57 7.96 -10.22
N LEU A 317 -27.58 7.85 -9.36
CA LEU A 317 -27.49 7.33 -7.99
C LEU A 317 -28.57 6.28 -7.74
N GLY A 318 -28.81 5.41 -8.73
CA GLY A 318 -29.77 4.31 -8.64
C GLY A 318 -31.22 4.75 -8.50
N ASP A 319 -31.61 5.90 -9.08
CA ASP A 319 -32.94 6.50 -9.01
C ASP A 319 -33.42 6.88 -7.60
N SER A 320 -32.50 6.92 -6.62
CA SER A 320 -32.78 7.09 -5.20
C SER A 320 -32.91 8.56 -4.77
N THR A 321 -32.53 9.52 -5.62
CA THR A 321 -32.58 10.97 -5.26
C THR A 321 -34.01 11.48 -5.05
N LYS A 322 -35.03 10.82 -5.61
CA LYS A 322 -36.45 11.19 -5.47
C LYS A 322 -36.98 11.05 -4.05
N ASP A 323 -36.39 10.14 -3.27
CA ASP A 323 -36.75 9.88 -1.88
C ASP A 323 -35.95 10.73 -0.89
N MET A 324 -34.95 11.48 -1.39
CA MET A 324 -34.12 12.37 -0.57
C MET A 324 -34.76 13.75 -0.42
N PRO A 325 -34.53 14.46 0.71
CA PRO A 325 -34.97 15.83 0.87
C PRO A 325 -34.40 16.71 -0.26
N PRO A 326 -35.19 17.64 -0.84
CA PRO A 326 -34.67 18.51 -1.89
C PRO A 326 -33.47 19.31 -1.38
N ILE A 327 -32.41 19.34 -2.18
CA ILE A 327 -31.24 20.20 -1.98
C ILE A 327 -31.28 21.31 -3.01
N VAL A 328 -30.82 22.51 -2.64
CA VAL A 328 -30.50 23.56 -3.62
C VAL A 328 -28.98 23.47 -3.80
N PRO A 329 -28.49 22.94 -4.93
CA PRO A 329 -27.06 22.83 -5.17
C PRO A 329 -26.40 24.21 -5.10
N HIS A 330 -25.42 24.38 -4.22
CA HIS A 330 -24.58 25.57 -4.19
C HIS A 330 -23.48 25.41 -5.24
N ILE A 331 -23.83 25.66 -6.49
CA ILE A 331 -22.93 25.57 -7.64
C ILE A 331 -22.39 26.96 -7.95
N GLU A 332 -21.08 27.06 -8.11
CA GLU A 332 -20.41 28.29 -8.50
C GLU A 332 -20.76 28.70 -9.93
N SER A 333 -20.89 30.01 -10.18
CA SER A 333 -21.25 30.54 -11.51
C SER A 333 -20.13 30.41 -12.55
N GLU A 334 -18.90 30.18 -12.11
CA GLU A 334 -17.74 29.95 -12.97
C GLU A 334 -17.76 28.54 -13.56
N HIS A 335 -17.45 28.40 -14.84
CA HIS A 335 -17.34 27.10 -15.50
C HIS A 335 -16.13 26.31 -14.96
N ALA A 336 -16.27 25.00 -14.76
CA ALA A 336 -15.22 24.13 -14.21
C ALA A 336 -13.85 24.28 -14.90
N ALA A 337 -13.80 24.27 -16.24
CA ALA A 337 -12.55 24.48 -16.98
C ALA A 337 -11.88 25.85 -16.69
N ASN A 338 -12.66 26.92 -16.48
CA ASN A 338 -12.11 28.22 -16.08
C ASN A 338 -11.59 28.18 -14.64
N ALA A 339 -12.34 27.53 -13.74
CA ALA A 339 -11.92 27.34 -12.36
C ALA A 339 -10.64 26.50 -12.27
N LEU A 340 -10.49 25.43 -13.05
CA LEU A 340 -9.27 24.63 -13.17
C LEU A 340 -8.07 25.49 -13.58
N VAL A 341 -8.21 26.29 -14.65
CA VAL A 341 -7.13 27.19 -15.11
C VAL A 341 -6.80 28.23 -14.03
N ARG A 342 -7.82 28.83 -13.41
CA ARG A 342 -7.63 29.85 -12.38
C ARG A 342 -6.95 29.26 -11.14
N LEU A 343 -7.44 28.15 -10.60
CA LEU A 343 -6.89 27.48 -9.43
C LEU A 343 -5.47 26.97 -9.69
N ALA A 344 -5.20 26.37 -10.86
CA ALA A 344 -3.85 25.98 -11.26
C ALA A 344 -2.89 27.18 -11.32
N ARG A 345 -3.35 28.35 -11.81
CA ARG A 345 -2.55 29.59 -11.80
C ARG A 345 -2.36 30.17 -10.40
N GLU A 346 -3.36 30.05 -9.54
CA GLU A 346 -3.31 30.51 -8.14
C GLU A 346 -2.37 29.63 -7.29
N HIS A 347 -2.27 28.33 -7.61
CA HIS A 347 -1.49 27.33 -6.89
C HIS A 347 -0.55 26.53 -7.83
N PRO A 348 0.42 27.19 -8.48
CA PRO A 348 1.25 26.56 -9.50
C PRO A 348 2.11 25.44 -8.90
N LYS A 349 2.00 24.25 -9.49
CA LYS A 349 2.69 23.00 -9.15
C LYS A 349 2.38 22.43 -7.77
N GLN A 350 1.28 22.84 -7.17
CA GLN A 350 0.81 22.33 -5.88
C GLN A 350 -0.47 21.50 -6.00
N ILE A 351 -1.16 21.59 -7.15
CA ILE A 351 -2.44 20.92 -7.34
C ILE A 351 -2.25 19.56 -8.00
N THR A 352 -2.71 18.52 -7.32
CA THR A 352 -3.01 17.22 -7.89
C THR A 352 -4.46 17.20 -8.36
N VAL A 353 -4.69 16.91 -9.65
CA VAL A 353 -6.05 16.73 -10.19
C VAL A 353 -6.38 15.23 -10.20
N ILE A 354 -7.49 14.85 -9.57
CA ILE A 354 -8.05 13.49 -9.59
C ILE A 354 -9.24 13.49 -10.55
N ALA A 355 -9.09 12.85 -11.71
CA ALA A 355 -10.14 12.72 -12.71
C ALA A 355 -10.82 11.35 -12.60
N LEU A 356 -12.06 11.34 -12.13
CA LEU A 356 -12.90 10.16 -11.99
C LEU A 356 -13.81 9.94 -13.21
N GLY A 357 -14.07 11.00 -13.98
CA GLY A 357 -14.88 10.97 -15.18
C GLY A 357 -14.14 11.35 -16.47
N PRO A 358 -14.88 11.54 -17.58
CA PRO A 358 -14.32 11.94 -18.87
C PRO A 358 -13.50 13.24 -18.80
N LEU A 359 -12.30 13.23 -19.40
CA LEU A 359 -11.26 14.27 -19.28
C LEU A 359 -11.58 15.63 -19.95
N SER A 360 -12.84 15.87 -20.31
CA SER A 360 -13.33 17.00 -21.10
C SER A 360 -13.03 18.36 -20.46
N ASN A 361 -13.22 18.48 -19.13
CA ASN A 361 -12.90 19.70 -18.39
C ASN A 361 -11.38 19.99 -18.41
N ILE A 362 -10.56 18.95 -18.22
CA ILE A 362 -9.10 19.01 -18.21
C ILE A 362 -8.54 19.37 -19.60
N GLY A 363 -9.05 18.72 -20.65
CA GLY A 363 -8.69 19.05 -22.04
C GLY A 363 -9.13 20.47 -22.42
N THR A 364 -10.31 20.91 -21.98
CA THR A 364 -10.79 22.28 -22.20
C THR A 364 -9.96 23.31 -21.44
N ALA A 365 -9.55 23.01 -20.20
CA ALA A 365 -8.66 23.87 -19.43
C ALA A 365 -7.34 24.11 -20.15
N TYR A 366 -6.75 23.07 -20.77
CA TYR A 366 -5.57 23.23 -21.61
C TYR A 366 -5.83 24.08 -22.88
N MET A 367 -6.97 23.89 -23.55
CA MET A 367 -7.33 24.72 -24.71
C MET A 367 -7.51 26.22 -24.35
N LEU A 368 -7.93 26.50 -23.11
CA LEU A 368 -8.06 27.86 -22.58
C LEU A 368 -6.70 28.43 -22.14
N ASP A 369 -5.80 27.59 -21.63
CA ASP A 369 -4.43 27.97 -21.26
C ASP A 369 -3.44 26.82 -21.55
N ASN A 370 -2.60 27.02 -22.57
CA ASN A 370 -1.57 26.05 -22.94
C ASN A 370 -0.50 25.82 -21.84
N ASN A 371 -0.46 26.64 -20.78
CA ASN A 371 0.40 26.41 -19.62
C ASN A 371 -0.32 25.68 -18.47
N PHE A 372 -1.59 25.28 -18.65
CA PHE A 372 -2.38 24.65 -17.61
C PHE A 372 -1.67 23.46 -16.97
N TYR A 373 -1.18 22.50 -17.77
CA TYR A 373 -0.45 21.34 -17.26
C TYR A 373 0.89 21.70 -16.60
N ASP A 374 1.54 22.77 -17.04
CA ASP A 374 2.81 23.23 -16.46
C ASP A 374 2.63 23.76 -15.02
N ASN A 375 1.40 24.15 -14.69
CA ASN A 375 0.99 24.65 -13.39
C ASN A 375 0.41 23.56 -12.47
N LEU A 376 0.32 22.30 -12.90
CA LEU A 376 -0.13 21.19 -12.04
C LEU A 376 1.06 20.45 -11.43
N GLU A 377 0.86 19.91 -10.23
CA GLU A 377 1.79 18.97 -9.60
C GLU A 377 1.79 17.66 -10.39
N GLN A 378 0.61 17.06 -10.58
CA GLN A 378 0.37 15.82 -11.30
C GLN A 378 -1.12 15.65 -11.62
N ILE A 379 -1.44 14.66 -12.46
CA ILE A 379 -2.82 14.22 -12.73
C ILE A 379 -2.92 12.72 -12.44
N VAL A 380 -3.90 12.34 -11.62
CA VAL A 380 -4.34 10.96 -11.43
C VAL A 380 -5.67 10.81 -12.16
N PHE A 381 -5.79 9.84 -13.06
CA PHE A 381 -7.03 9.65 -13.81
C PHE A 381 -7.46 8.19 -13.84
N MET A 382 -8.76 7.97 -13.59
CA MET A 382 -9.43 6.69 -13.80
C MET A 382 -9.79 6.58 -15.27
N GLY A 383 -9.17 5.61 -15.93
CA GLY A 383 -9.51 5.30 -17.31
C GLY A 383 -8.33 4.84 -18.14
N GLY A 384 -8.68 4.22 -19.25
CA GLY A 384 -7.76 3.56 -20.15
C GLY A 384 -7.74 2.04 -19.96
N CYS A 385 -7.19 1.39 -20.98
CA CYS A 385 -6.95 -0.04 -21.02
C CYS A 385 -5.60 -0.23 -21.70
N VAL A 386 -4.69 -0.96 -21.05
CA VAL A 386 -3.31 -1.18 -21.49
C VAL A 386 -3.20 -2.51 -22.25
N ASP A 387 -3.73 -3.59 -21.67
CA ASP A 387 -3.52 -4.96 -22.14
C ASP A 387 -4.83 -5.76 -22.38
N TYR A 388 -6.01 -5.21 -22.10
CA TYR A 388 -7.29 -5.96 -22.06
C TYR A 388 -8.43 -5.41 -22.94
N VAL A 389 -9.61 -6.05 -22.84
CA VAL A 389 -10.87 -5.60 -23.44
C VAL A 389 -11.47 -4.49 -22.60
N GLY A 390 -11.74 -3.34 -23.22
CA GLY A 390 -12.39 -2.22 -22.53
C GLY A 390 -13.84 -2.50 -22.16
N ASN A 391 -14.38 -1.77 -21.18
CA ASN A 391 -15.74 -1.96 -20.67
C ASN A 391 -16.86 -1.36 -21.55
N VAL A 392 -16.53 -0.58 -22.60
CA VAL A 392 -17.51 -0.06 -23.57
C VAL A 392 -17.40 -0.75 -24.94
N GLY A 393 -16.19 -1.16 -25.30
CA GLY A 393 -15.92 -1.79 -26.59
C GLY A 393 -14.63 -2.61 -26.53
N PRO A 394 -14.24 -3.27 -27.64
CA PRO A 394 -13.18 -4.28 -27.64
C PRO A 394 -11.84 -3.84 -27.04
N VAL A 395 -11.55 -2.54 -27.01
CA VAL A 395 -10.32 -1.93 -26.45
C VAL A 395 -10.61 -0.60 -25.73
N GLN A 396 -11.89 -0.24 -25.56
CA GLN A 396 -12.33 1.10 -25.16
C GLN A 396 -12.83 1.09 -23.72
N GLU A 397 -12.10 1.76 -22.85
CA GLU A 397 -12.55 2.06 -21.50
C GLU A 397 -13.51 3.27 -21.53
N PHE A 398 -14.52 3.24 -20.65
CA PHE A 398 -15.65 4.15 -20.56
C PHE A 398 -15.24 5.61 -20.54
N ASN A 399 -14.46 6.06 -19.57
CA ASN A 399 -14.08 7.47 -19.43
C ASN A 399 -13.29 7.99 -20.63
N ILE A 400 -12.37 7.19 -21.15
CA ILE A 400 -11.58 7.58 -22.33
C ILE A 400 -12.42 7.57 -23.60
N GLN A 401 -13.35 6.63 -23.75
CA GLN A 401 -14.23 6.56 -24.92
C GLN A 401 -15.20 7.76 -24.98
N ARG A 402 -15.62 8.27 -23.82
CA ARG A 402 -16.56 9.39 -23.72
C ARG A 402 -15.96 10.72 -24.19
N ASP A 403 -14.64 10.91 -24.11
CA ASP A 403 -13.91 12.03 -24.72
C ASP A 403 -12.46 11.65 -25.04
N ALA A 404 -12.29 10.88 -26.13
CA ALA A 404 -10.99 10.37 -26.54
C ALA A 404 -10.04 11.51 -26.98
N GLU A 405 -10.60 12.58 -27.56
CA GLU A 405 -9.87 13.78 -27.93
C GLU A 405 -9.29 14.49 -26.71
N ALA A 406 -10.05 14.65 -25.63
CA ALA A 406 -9.55 15.22 -24.39
C ALA A 406 -8.40 14.40 -23.79
N CYS A 407 -8.52 13.06 -23.80
CA CYS A 407 -7.44 12.16 -23.39
C CYS A 407 -6.19 12.34 -24.28
N SER A 408 -6.37 12.39 -25.59
CA SER A 408 -5.27 12.60 -26.54
C SER A 408 -4.58 13.95 -26.33
N ILE A 409 -5.35 15.02 -26.09
CA ILE A 409 -4.83 16.34 -25.74
C ILE A 409 -3.99 16.27 -24.46
N MET A 410 -4.49 15.63 -23.40
CA MET A 410 -3.77 15.46 -22.15
C MET A 410 -2.47 14.68 -22.36
N LEU A 411 -2.53 13.47 -22.91
CA LEU A 411 -1.35 12.60 -23.10
C LEU A 411 -0.29 13.23 -24.00
N SER A 412 -0.69 14.04 -24.99
CA SER A 412 0.24 14.66 -25.92
C SER A 412 0.90 15.93 -25.38
N ASN A 413 0.29 16.61 -24.42
CA ASN A 413 0.70 17.95 -24.01
C ASN A 413 1.02 18.08 -22.51
N ALA A 414 0.59 17.15 -21.66
CA ALA A 414 0.89 17.20 -20.24
C ALA A 414 2.38 17.03 -20.00
N LYS A 415 2.97 17.97 -19.27
CA LYS A 415 4.36 17.93 -18.83
C LYS A 415 4.50 17.56 -17.35
N CYS A 416 3.40 17.64 -16.59
CA CYS A 416 3.34 17.09 -15.24
C CYS A 416 3.20 15.56 -15.28
N PRO A 417 3.60 14.84 -14.22
CA PRO A 417 3.38 13.41 -14.09
C PRO A 417 1.91 13.02 -14.28
N LEU A 418 1.70 11.91 -14.99
CA LEU A 418 0.38 11.32 -15.23
C LEU A 418 0.35 9.92 -14.61
N ILE A 419 -0.67 9.64 -13.80
CA ILE A 419 -0.91 8.34 -13.16
C ILE A 419 -2.28 7.84 -13.64
N SER A 420 -2.27 6.76 -14.42
CA SER A 420 -3.50 6.09 -14.87
C SER A 420 -3.89 4.99 -13.87
N VAL A 421 -5.18 4.90 -13.56
CA VAL A 421 -5.81 3.74 -12.91
C VAL A 421 -6.66 3.06 -13.99
N PRO A 422 -6.16 1.99 -14.64
CA PRO A 422 -6.82 1.42 -15.81
C PRO A 422 -7.85 0.34 -15.41
N TRP A 423 -8.63 -0.14 -16.38
CA TRP A 423 -9.77 -1.05 -16.16
C TRP A 423 -9.39 -2.48 -15.69
N GLU A 424 -8.17 -2.96 -15.90
CA GLU A 424 -7.87 -4.39 -15.80
C GLU A 424 -8.05 -5.04 -14.40
N CYS A 425 -8.77 -6.17 -14.38
CA CYS A 425 -8.80 -7.15 -13.28
C CYS A 425 -7.82 -8.32 -13.56
N GLY A 426 -7.05 -8.76 -12.56
CA GLY A 426 -5.98 -9.74 -12.76
C GLY A 426 -6.47 -11.20 -12.89
N GLN A 427 -6.17 -11.85 -14.02
CA GLN A 427 -6.43 -13.28 -14.22
C GLN A 427 -5.41 -14.15 -13.48
N ILE A 428 -5.90 -15.11 -12.70
CA ILE A 428 -5.06 -16.03 -11.91
C ILE A 428 -5.43 -17.50 -12.10
N ILE A 429 -4.41 -18.36 -11.97
CA ILE A 429 -4.57 -19.81 -11.75
C ILE A 429 -3.95 -20.14 -10.39
N ILE A 430 -4.60 -20.99 -9.60
CA ILE A 430 -4.06 -21.46 -8.31
C ILE A 430 -3.59 -22.92 -8.47
N ASP A 431 -2.33 -23.20 -8.17
CA ASP A 431 -1.75 -24.55 -8.11
C ASP A 431 -1.51 -24.93 -6.66
N THR A 432 -2.09 -26.03 -6.16
CA THR A 432 -2.19 -26.30 -4.71
C THR A 432 -2.08 -27.79 -4.38
N ASP A 433 -1.52 -28.09 -3.21
CA ASP A 433 -1.53 -29.42 -2.58
C ASP A 433 -2.53 -29.50 -1.39
N SER A 434 -3.44 -28.53 -1.32
CA SER A 434 -4.61 -28.38 -0.44
C SER A 434 -4.48 -28.99 0.95
N GLY A 435 -3.58 -28.40 1.74
CA GLY A 435 -3.61 -28.44 3.20
C GLY A 435 -4.68 -27.51 3.81
N VAL A 436 -4.72 -27.44 5.14
CA VAL A 436 -5.68 -26.58 5.89
C VAL A 436 -5.46 -25.09 5.60
N ASP A 437 -4.22 -24.67 5.46
CA ASP A 437 -3.81 -23.29 5.12
C ASP A 437 -4.11 -22.93 3.67
N ASP A 438 -3.83 -23.85 2.73
CA ASP A 438 -4.21 -23.69 1.32
C ASP A 438 -5.73 -23.52 1.14
N ALA A 439 -6.53 -24.29 1.89
CA ALA A 439 -7.98 -24.14 1.88
C ALA A 439 -8.42 -22.73 2.28
N LEU A 440 -7.79 -22.11 3.29
CA LEU A 440 -8.08 -20.72 3.67
C LEU A 440 -7.66 -19.72 2.59
N ALA A 441 -6.51 -19.93 1.94
CA ALA A 441 -6.05 -19.09 0.85
C ALA A 441 -7.02 -19.15 -0.35
N ILE A 442 -7.50 -20.34 -0.69
CA ILE A 442 -8.51 -20.55 -1.75
C ILE A 442 -9.83 -19.87 -1.36
N MET A 443 -10.30 -19.99 -0.12
CA MET A 443 -11.53 -19.30 0.32
C MET A 443 -11.41 -17.78 0.15
N LEU A 444 -10.30 -17.17 0.57
CA LEU A 444 -10.05 -15.74 0.38
C LEU A 444 -9.99 -15.37 -1.10
N ALA A 445 -9.28 -16.15 -1.91
CA ALA A 445 -9.20 -15.91 -3.35
C ALA A 445 -10.60 -15.99 -4.00
N THR A 446 -11.41 -16.98 -3.64
CA THR A 446 -12.78 -17.09 -4.17
C THR A 446 -13.70 -15.96 -3.71
N TYR A 447 -13.47 -15.39 -2.53
CA TYR A 447 -14.15 -14.18 -2.09
C TYR A 447 -13.75 -12.99 -2.98
N CYS A 448 -12.44 -12.78 -3.20
CA CYS A 448 -11.96 -11.74 -4.12
C CYS A 448 -12.49 -11.93 -5.55
N HIS A 449 -12.61 -13.19 -6.00
CA HIS A 449 -13.19 -13.54 -7.29
C HIS A 449 -14.66 -13.16 -7.41
N LYS A 450 -15.46 -13.44 -6.38
CA LYS A 450 -16.86 -13.01 -6.32
C LYS A 450 -17.07 -11.51 -6.21
N GLN A 451 -16.03 -10.75 -5.91
CA GLN A 451 -16.05 -9.30 -5.80
C GLN A 451 -15.34 -8.63 -6.99
N ASP A 452 -15.06 -9.40 -8.05
CA ASP A 452 -14.42 -8.93 -9.28
C ASP A 452 -13.04 -8.27 -9.06
N PHE A 453 -12.36 -8.57 -7.94
CA PHE A 453 -10.99 -8.11 -7.67
C PHE A 453 -9.92 -8.94 -8.38
N ILE A 454 -10.22 -10.22 -8.63
CA ILE A 454 -9.39 -11.16 -9.38
C ILE A 454 -10.28 -12.09 -10.20
N ASP A 455 -9.78 -12.63 -11.30
CA ASP A 455 -10.49 -13.65 -12.06
C ASP A 455 -9.79 -15.01 -11.93
N ILE A 456 -10.40 -15.98 -11.26
CA ILE A 456 -9.81 -17.31 -11.07
C ILE A 456 -10.24 -18.19 -12.25
N LEU A 457 -9.31 -18.45 -13.16
CA LEU A 457 -9.58 -19.26 -14.35
C LEU A 457 -9.64 -20.75 -14.04
N ALA A 458 -8.79 -21.23 -13.14
CA ALA A 458 -8.70 -22.65 -12.80
C ALA A 458 -8.01 -22.87 -11.44
N ILE A 459 -8.33 -24.01 -10.81
CA ILE A 459 -7.57 -24.56 -9.70
C ILE A 459 -6.95 -25.88 -10.14
N THR A 460 -5.63 -25.98 -9.99
CA THR A 460 -4.83 -27.15 -10.37
C THR A 460 -4.30 -27.82 -9.12
N CYS A 461 -4.49 -29.14 -9.00
CA CYS A 461 -4.07 -29.91 -7.83
C CYS A 461 -2.74 -30.63 -8.09
N THR A 462 -1.83 -30.61 -7.12
CA THR A 462 -0.57 -31.36 -7.12
C THR A 462 -0.43 -32.16 -5.83
N HIS A 463 0.48 -33.13 -5.81
CA HIS A 463 0.86 -33.84 -4.59
C HIS A 463 1.55 -32.92 -3.57
N GLY A 464 1.56 -33.28 -2.29
CA GLY A 464 2.34 -32.57 -1.27
C GLY A 464 1.95 -32.93 0.16
N ASN A 465 1.01 -32.19 0.76
CA ASN A 465 0.44 -32.45 2.08
C ASN A 465 -0.31 -33.80 2.16
N THR A 466 -0.97 -34.20 1.07
CA THR A 466 -1.59 -35.52 0.94
C THR A 466 -1.47 -35.99 -0.52
N ALA A 467 -1.99 -37.19 -0.83
CA ALA A 467 -2.03 -37.69 -2.21
C ALA A 467 -2.96 -36.80 -3.06
N VAL A 468 -2.62 -36.60 -4.34
CA VAL A 468 -3.36 -35.66 -5.23
C VAL A 468 -4.87 -35.96 -5.31
N ASP A 469 -5.29 -37.22 -5.18
CA ASP A 469 -6.72 -37.57 -5.13
C ASP A 469 -7.44 -37.01 -3.90
N ASN A 470 -6.75 -36.95 -2.76
CA ASN A 470 -7.28 -36.31 -1.56
C ASN A 470 -7.22 -34.79 -1.70
N VAL A 471 -6.16 -34.23 -2.31
CA VAL A 471 -6.06 -32.80 -2.63
C VAL A 471 -7.26 -32.34 -3.47
N CYS A 472 -7.60 -33.05 -4.54
CA CYS A 472 -8.76 -32.70 -5.37
C CYS A 472 -10.07 -32.73 -4.58
N LYS A 473 -10.26 -33.73 -3.71
CA LYS A 473 -11.42 -33.77 -2.82
C LYS A 473 -11.44 -32.55 -1.89
N ASN A 474 -10.32 -32.23 -1.27
CA ASN A 474 -10.18 -31.11 -0.33
C ASN A 474 -10.51 -29.77 -1.01
N VAL A 475 -9.99 -29.53 -2.21
CA VAL A 475 -10.33 -28.35 -3.03
C VAL A 475 -11.84 -28.31 -3.30
N CYS A 476 -12.44 -29.41 -3.75
CA CYS A 476 -13.89 -29.45 -3.98
C CYS A 476 -14.72 -29.20 -2.69
N TYR A 477 -14.25 -29.68 -1.53
CA TYR A 477 -14.86 -29.36 -0.24
C TYR A 477 -14.77 -27.86 0.08
N THR A 478 -13.62 -27.23 -0.18
CA THR A 478 -13.39 -25.78 -0.01
C THR A 478 -14.25 -24.94 -0.95
N LEU A 479 -14.45 -25.41 -2.18
CA LEU A 479 -15.20 -24.73 -3.24
C LEU A 479 -16.72 -24.91 -3.15
N ARG A 480 -17.28 -25.50 -2.08
CA ARG A 480 -18.74 -25.67 -1.95
C ARG A 480 -19.58 -24.41 -2.18
N ALA A 481 -18.98 -23.22 -2.05
CA ALA A 481 -19.64 -21.94 -2.29
C ALA A 481 -19.38 -21.32 -3.69
N CYS A 482 -18.51 -21.89 -4.52
CA CYS A 482 -18.01 -21.30 -5.77
C CYS A 482 -17.82 -22.36 -6.85
N ASP A 483 -18.34 -22.13 -8.05
CA ASP A 483 -18.22 -23.07 -9.17
C ASP A 483 -16.97 -22.71 -9.99
N LEU A 484 -15.87 -23.44 -9.76
CA LEU A 484 -14.59 -23.25 -10.43
C LEU A 484 -14.07 -24.57 -10.99
N GLU A 485 -13.40 -24.52 -12.12
CA GLU A 485 -12.80 -25.71 -12.75
C GLU A 485 -11.62 -26.23 -11.91
N VAL A 486 -11.69 -27.51 -11.51
CA VAL A 486 -10.64 -28.18 -10.73
C VAL A 486 -9.99 -29.26 -11.58
N TYR A 487 -8.67 -29.19 -11.73
CA TYR A 487 -7.90 -30.13 -12.54
C TYR A 487 -6.95 -30.96 -11.69
N ARG A 488 -6.94 -32.28 -11.90
CA ARG A 488 -6.02 -33.19 -11.24
C ARG A 488 -4.65 -33.19 -11.93
N GLY A 489 -3.59 -32.98 -11.17
CA GLY A 489 -2.21 -32.92 -11.68
C GLY A 489 -1.30 -34.04 -11.18
N CYS A 490 -0.02 -33.70 -11.03
CA CYS A 490 1.07 -34.64 -10.76
C CYS A 490 0.87 -35.40 -9.43
N GLU A 491 1.04 -36.73 -9.48
CA GLU A 491 0.93 -37.62 -8.31
C GLU A 491 2.18 -37.64 -7.42
N GLY A 492 3.28 -37.08 -7.91
CA GLY A 492 4.58 -37.09 -7.24
C GLY A 492 5.58 -36.16 -7.94
N PRO A 493 6.81 -36.09 -7.43
CA PRO A 493 7.85 -35.25 -8.01
C PRO A 493 8.27 -35.72 -9.40
N ILE A 494 8.85 -34.81 -10.20
CA ILE A 494 9.36 -35.12 -11.55
C ILE A 494 10.38 -36.26 -11.49
N ILE A 495 11.23 -36.29 -10.46
CA ILE A 495 12.19 -37.36 -10.20
C ILE A 495 12.02 -37.89 -8.79
N GLY A 496 11.92 -39.22 -8.65
CA GLY A 496 11.90 -39.91 -7.36
C GLY A 496 10.55 -40.50 -7.00
N LYS A 497 10.30 -40.68 -5.71
CA LYS A 497 9.04 -41.23 -5.17
C LYS A 497 8.46 -40.27 -4.17
N TYR A 498 7.17 -40.00 -4.30
CA TYR A 498 6.41 -39.30 -3.28
C TYR A 498 6.37 -40.13 -1.98
N ILE A 499 6.65 -39.46 -0.85
CA ILE A 499 6.55 -40.04 0.49
C ILE A 499 5.57 -39.16 1.27
N PRO A 500 4.33 -39.62 1.53
CA PRO A 500 3.35 -38.84 2.28
C PRO A 500 3.79 -38.60 3.72
N ASN A 501 3.33 -37.49 4.30
CA ASN A 501 3.39 -37.24 5.73
C ASN A 501 1.97 -36.96 6.26
N ASP A 502 1.79 -36.97 7.57
CA ASP A 502 0.50 -36.83 8.26
C ASP A 502 0.35 -35.47 8.95
N TYR A 503 1.07 -34.44 8.48
CA TYR A 503 1.17 -33.15 9.15
C TYR A 503 -0.19 -32.44 9.30
N HIS A 504 -1.06 -32.61 8.29
CA HIS A 504 -2.43 -32.11 8.27
C HIS A 504 -3.47 -33.24 8.40
N GLY A 505 -3.14 -34.37 9.04
CA GLY A 505 -3.98 -35.58 9.05
C GLY A 505 -3.78 -36.46 7.81
N GLU A 506 -4.42 -37.63 7.78
CA GLU A 506 -4.30 -38.56 6.63
C GLU A 506 -4.98 -38.00 5.36
N ASP A 507 -6.06 -37.24 5.53
CA ASP A 507 -6.80 -36.61 4.43
C ASP A 507 -6.28 -35.24 4.00
N GLY A 508 -5.37 -34.61 4.76
CA GLY A 508 -4.84 -33.26 4.50
C GLY A 508 -5.72 -32.08 5.00
N LEU A 509 -6.91 -32.34 5.55
CA LEU A 509 -7.82 -31.36 6.15
C LEU A 509 -8.15 -31.71 7.62
N GLY A 510 -7.17 -32.24 8.35
CA GLY A 510 -7.31 -32.60 9.75
C GLY A 510 -8.26 -33.77 10.02
N ASP A 511 -8.38 -34.70 9.07
CA ASP A 511 -9.25 -35.89 9.11
C ASP A 511 -10.75 -35.60 9.22
N SER A 512 -11.14 -34.34 9.01
CA SER A 512 -12.50 -33.83 9.21
C SER A 512 -13.45 -34.16 8.06
N THR A 513 -12.94 -34.62 6.91
CA THR A 513 -13.78 -34.93 5.73
C THR A 513 -14.69 -36.15 5.94
N LYS A 514 -14.36 -37.04 6.90
CA LYS A 514 -15.11 -38.26 7.22
C LYS A 514 -16.51 -37.96 7.78
N ASP A 515 -16.67 -36.83 8.46
CA ASP A 515 -17.92 -36.42 9.10
C ASP A 515 -18.71 -35.38 8.27
N MET A 516 -18.15 -34.94 7.15
CA MET A 516 -18.83 -34.02 6.23
C MET A 516 -19.77 -34.76 5.28
N PRO A 517 -20.84 -34.09 4.78
CA PRO A 517 -21.67 -34.65 3.72
C PRO A 517 -20.79 -35.06 2.54
N PRO A 518 -21.04 -36.22 1.90
CA PRO A 518 -20.27 -36.61 0.72
C PRO A 518 -20.47 -35.57 -0.38
N ILE A 519 -19.38 -35.12 -0.98
CA ILE A 519 -19.41 -34.34 -2.21
C ILE A 519 -19.07 -35.25 -3.38
N VAL A 520 -19.63 -34.99 -4.56
CA VAL A 520 -19.13 -35.54 -5.82
C VAL A 520 -18.15 -34.50 -6.35
N PRO A 521 -16.82 -34.72 -6.26
CA PRO A 521 -15.85 -33.77 -6.76
C PRO A 521 -16.09 -33.56 -8.26
N HIS A 522 -16.34 -32.32 -8.68
CA HIS A 522 -16.33 -31.97 -10.09
C HIS A 522 -14.88 -31.71 -10.48
N ILE A 523 -14.23 -32.74 -10.99
CA ILE A 523 -12.84 -32.69 -11.45
C ILE A 523 -12.86 -32.86 -12.96
N GLU A 524 -12.20 -31.94 -13.65
CA GLU A 524 -12.08 -31.98 -15.09
C GLU A 524 -11.33 -33.23 -15.55
N SER A 525 -11.74 -33.74 -16.72
CA SER A 525 -11.09 -34.92 -17.32
C SER A 525 -9.70 -34.62 -17.87
N GLU A 526 -9.42 -33.35 -18.15
CA GLU A 526 -8.11 -32.88 -18.59
C GLU A 526 -7.13 -32.88 -17.40
N HIS A 527 -5.89 -33.32 -17.66
CA HIS A 527 -4.83 -33.28 -16.65
C HIS A 527 -4.37 -31.84 -16.41
N ALA A 528 -4.11 -31.45 -15.16
CA ALA A 528 -3.75 -30.09 -14.77
C ALA A 528 -2.60 -29.51 -15.59
N VAL A 529 -1.56 -30.30 -15.87
CA VAL A 529 -0.42 -29.86 -16.70
C VAL A 529 -0.85 -29.51 -18.13
N ASN A 530 -1.77 -30.27 -18.73
CA ASN A 530 -2.28 -29.95 -20.06
C ASN A 530 -3.14 -28.69 -20.03
N ALA A 531 -3.97 -28.53 -19.00
CA ALA A 531 -4.76 -27.33 -18.77
C ALA A 531 -3.85 -26.10 -18.58
N LEU A 532 -2.79 -26.19 -17.79
CA LEU A 532 -1.79 -25.12 -17.62
C LEU A 532 -1.17 -24.70 -18.95
N VAL A 533 -0.71 -25.67 -19.77
CA VAL A 533 -0.14 -25.38 -21.09
C VAL A 533 -1.18 -24.74 -22.02
N ARG A 534 -2.41 -25.28 -22.06
CA ARG A 534 -3.51 -24.74 -22.87
C ARG A 534 -3.87 -23.32 -22.46
N LEU A 535 -4.17 -23.11 -21.17
CA LEU A 535 -4.56 -21.81 -20.62
C LEU A 535 -3.42 -20.78 -20.77
N SER A 536 -2.16 -21.17 -20.57
CA SER A 536 -1.04 -20.25 -20.80
C SER A 536 -1.00 -19.75 -22.25
N ARG A 537 -1.32 -20.60 -23.23
CA ARG A 537 -1.34 -20.21 -24.65
C ARG A 537 -2.58 -19.39 -25.00
N GLU A 538 -3.72 -19.78 -24.44
CA GLU A 538 -5.02 -19.11 -24.65
C GLU A 538 -5.00 -17.68 -24.10
N TYR A 539 -4.36 -17.46 -22.96
CA TYR A 539 -4.25 -16.18 -22.25
C TYR A 539 -2.79 -15.72 -22.13
N ALA A 540 -2.06 -15.79 -23.25
CA ALA A 540 -0.63 -15.46 -23.27
C ALA A 540 -0.36 -14.05 -22.73
N ASN A 541 0.63 -13.95 -21.83
CA ASN A 541 1.07 -12.77 -21.08
C ASN A 541 0.02 -12.14 -20.14
N GLN A 542 -1.11 -12.80 -19.91
CA GLN A 542 -2.19 -12.28 -19.06
C GLN A 542 -2.27 -12.99 -17.71
N ILE A 543 -1.98 -14.30 -17.68
CA ILE A 543 -2.14 -15.12 -16.48
C ILE A 543 -1.00 -14.93 -15.48
N THR A 544 -1.39 -14.72 -14.22
CA THR A 544 -0.54 -14.97 -13.05
C THR A 544 -0.81 -16.36 -12.49
N ILE A 545 0.23 -17.18 -12.30
CA ILE A 545 0.07 -18.46 -11.59
C ILE A 545 0.50 -18.29 -10.13
N VAL A 546 -0.39 -18.64 -9.20
CA VAL A 546 -0.10 -18.67 -7.76
C VAL A 546 0.06 -20.12 -7.33
N THR A 547 1.26 -20.53 -6.91
CA THR A 547 1.55 -21.91 -6.52
C THR A 547 1.71 -22.00 -5.00
N LEU A 548 0.80 -22.72 -4.36
CA LEU A 548 0.76 -22.97 -2.92
C LEU A 548 1.44 -24.30 -2.55
N GLY A 549 1.49 -25.25 -3.48
CA GLY A 549 2.13 -26.56 -3.30
C GLY A 549 3.44 -26.75 -4.09
N PRO A 550 3.98 -27.99 -4.12
CA PRO A 550 5.18 -28.35 -4.88
C PRO A 550 5.07 -28.06 -6.38
N LEU A 551 6.15 -27.55 -6.97
CA LEU A 551 6.17 -27.06 -8.36
C LEU A 551 6.08 -28.13 -9.46
N SER A 552 5.72 -29.38 -9.15
CA SER A 552 5.71 -30.49 -10.11
C SER A 552 4.83 -30.23 -11.32
N ASN A 553 3.65 -29.63 -11.13
CA ASN A 553 2.77 -29.25 -12.24
C ASN A 553 3.45 -28.21 -13.15
N ILE A 554 4.08 -27.20 -12.55
CA ILE A 554 4.76 -26.10 -13.25
C ILE A 554 5.99 -26.60 -14.01
N GLY A 555 6.86 -27.35 -13.34
CA GLY A 555 8.06 -27.92 -13.97
C GLY A 555 7.70 -28.90 -15.08
N THR A 556 6.65 -29.71 -14.90
CA THR A 556 6.15 -30.61 -15.96
C THR A 556 5.53 -29.82 -17.11
N ALA A 557 4.80 -28.73 -16.84
CA ALA A 557 4.23 -27.88 -17.89
C ALA A 557 5.32 -27.26 -18.77
N TYR A 558 6.42 -26.82 -18.16
CA TYR A 558 7.60 -26.38 -18.90
C TYR A 558 8.25 -27.50 -19.71
N LEU A 559 8.41 -28.69 -19.14
CA LEU A 559 8.99 -29.83 -19.87
C LEU A 559 8.12 -30.26 -21.07
N LEU A 560 6.80 -30.04 -21.00
CA LEU A 560 5.88 -30.25 -22.12
C LEU A 560 5.89 -29.08 -23.12
N ASP A 561 6.08 -27.83 -22.66
CA ASP A 561 6.15 -26.63 -23.48
C ASP A 561 7.27 -25.68 -23.00
N ASN A 562 8.39 -25.66 -23.72
CA ASN A 562 9.53 -24.79 -23.40
C ASN A 562 9.20 -23.28 -23.52
N ASN A 563 8.07 -22.89 -24.12
CA ASN A 563 7.61 -21.51 -24.17
C ASN A 563 6.63 -21.15 -23.02
N PHE A 564 6.32 -22.10 -22.14
CA PHE A 564 5.33 -21.94 -21.07
C PHE A 564 5.55 -20.65 -20.26
N TYR A 565 6.76 -20.42 -19.74
CA TYR A 565 7.05 -19.21 -18.96
C TYR A 565 6.92 -17.90 -19.74
N ASN A 566 7.23 -17.91 -21.04
CA ASN A 566 7.09 -16.72 -21.89
C ASN A 566 5.64 -16.38 -22.20
N ASN A 567 4.71 -17.30 -21.92
CA ASN A 567 3.29 -17.07 -22.07
C ASN A 567 2.65 -16.57 -20.76
N LEU A 568 3.41 -16.41 -19.67
CA LEU A 568 2.86 -16.01 -18.37
C LEU A 568 3.22 -14.56 -18.07
N LYS A 569 2.29 -13.84 -17.42
CA LYS A 569 2.56 -12.51 -16.88
C LYS A 569 3.58 -12.57 -15.75
N GLN A 570 3.35 -13.50 -14.82
CA GLN A 570 4.22 -13.77 -13.67
C GLN A 570 3.87 -15.11 -13.03
N ILE A 571 4.79 -15.62 -12.22
CA ILE A 571 4.54 -16.73 -11.30
C ILE A 571 4.85 -16.25 -9.89
N VAL A 572 3.92 -16.49 -8.98
CA VAL A 572 4.06 -16.28 -7.54
C VAL A 572 4.05 -17.65 -6.89
N PHE A 573 5.15 -18.05 -6.28
CA PHE A 573 5.24 -19.38 -5.65
C PHE A 573 5.56 -19.29 -4.16
N MET A 574 4.95 -20.17 -3.37
CA MET A 574 5.32 -20.41 -1.99
C MET A 574 6.42 -21.46 -1.96
N GLY A 575 7.66 -21.03 -1.78
CA GLY A 575 8.76 -21.96 -1.58
C GLY A 575 10.11 -21.29 -1.39
N GLY A 576 11.04 -22.04 -0.80
CA GLY A 576 12.43 -21.63 -0.61
C GLY A 576 12.70 -20.99 0.75
N CYS A 577 13.98 -20.85 1.08
CA CYS A 577 14.43 -20.31 2.36
C CYS A 577 15.43 -19.18 2.12
N VAL A 578 15.13 -17.97 2.59
CA VAL A 578 16.01 -16.80 2.51
C VAL A 578 16.28 -16.32 3.93
N ASP A 579 17.54 -16.40 4.36
CA ASP A 579 18.01 -15.99 5.70
C ASP A 579 17.30 -16.67 6.89
N TYR A 580 16.84 -17.92 6.71
CA TYR A 580 16.10 -18.67 7.72
C TYR A 580 16.45 -20.17 7.76
N VAL A 581 15.87 -20.91 8.72
CA VAL A 581 15.98 -22.37 8.85
C VAL A 581 14.79 -23.00 8.13
N GLY A 582 15.01 -24.03 7.31
CA GLY A 582 13.92 -24.72 6.63
C GLY A 582 12.89 -25.34 7.60
N ASN A 583 11.64 -25.48 7.16
CA ASN A 583 10.58 -26.13 7.96
C ASN A 583 10.64 -27.67 7.92
N ILE A 584 11.42 -28.26 7.00
CA ILE A 584 11.69 -29.71 6.93
C ILE A 584 13.10 -30.09 7.40
N GLY A 585 14.09 -29.25 7.09
CA GLY A 585 15.48 -29.50 7.42
C GLY A 585 16.24 -28.20 7.67
N PRO A 586 17.56 -28.24 7.93
CA PRO A 586 18.32 -27.05 8.32
C PRO A 586 18.17 -25.85 7.38
N VAL A 587 17.96 -26.10 6.08
CA VAL A 587 17.73 -25.07 5.04
C VAL A 587 16.62 -25.46 4.05
N GLN A 588 15.96 -26.59 4.26
CA GLN A 588 14.99 -27.15 3.32
C GLN A 588 13.58 -26.65 3.62
N GLU A 589 13.00 -25.92 2.68
CA GLU A 589 11.58 -25.58 2.67
C GLU A 589 10.76 -26.73 2.06
N PHE A 590 9.58 -26.99 2.61
CA PHE A 590 8.69 -28.10 2.28
C PHE A 590 8.43 -28.21 0.78
N ASN A 591 7.83 -27.21 0.14
CA ASN A 591 7.42 -27.28 -1.27
C ASN A 591 8.61 -27.50 -2.20
N ILE A 592 9.73 -26.82 -1.95
CA ILE A 592 10.97 -27.00 -2.75
C ILE A 592 11.59 -28.38 -2.50
N GLN A 593 11.57 -28.89 -1.25
CA GLN A 593 12.11 -30.20 -0.94
C GLN A 593 11.27 -31.33 -1.57
N ARG A 594 9.96 -31.13 -1.71
CA ARG A 594 9.06 -32.11 -2.32
C ARG A 594 9.37 -32.35 -3.79
N ASP A 595 9.81 -31.33 -4.54
CA ASP A 595 10.26 -31.48 -5.93
C ASP A 595 11.30 -30.39 -6.31
N ALA A 596 12.55 -30.63 -5.93
CA ALA A 596 13.64 -29.69 -6.19
C ALA A 596 14.00 -29.63 -7.69
N GLU A 597 13.78 -30.74 -8.38
CA GLU A 597 14.01 -30.88 -9.82
C GLU A 597 13.03 -30.01 -10.62
N ALA A 598 11.76 -29.92 -10.21
CA ALA A 598 10.80 -28.99 -10.81
C ALA A 598 11.24 -27.52 -10.69
N CYS A 599 11.95 -27.15 -9.62
CA CYS A 599 12.49 -25.80 -9.45
C CYS A 599 13.66 -25.50 -10.40
N THR A 600 14.31 -26.54 -10.92
CA THR A 600 15.43 -26.45 -11.88
C THR A 600 14.94 -26.60 -13.32
N ALA A 601 13.78 -27.22 -13.51
CA ALA A 601 13.13 -27.38 -14.80
C ALA A 601 12.56 -26.04 -15.29
N GLY A 602 13.41 -25.26 -15.97
CA GLY A 602 13.02 -23.99 -16.56
C GLY A 602 13.80 -22.81 -16.03
N HIS A 603 14.76 -22.35 -16.81
CA HIS A 603 15.47 -21.09 -16.53
C HIS A 603 14.49 -19.91 -16.51
N PRO A 604 14.31 -19.26 -15.35
CA PRO A 604 14.81 -17.90 -15.24
C PRO A 604 15.42 -17.63 -13.84
N HIS A 605 16.60 -18.17 -13.56
CA HIS A 605 17.32 -17.87 -12.31
C HIS A 605 17.81 -16.41 -12.20
N GLU A 606 17.64 -15.59 -13.24
CA GLU A 606 18.17 -14.22 -13.27
C GLU A 606 17.22 -13.15 -12.70
N ASN A 607 15.92 -13.45 -12.54
CA ASN A 607 14.90 -12.47 -12.09
C ASN A 607 13.99 -12.98 -10.95
N ILE A 608 14.44 -13.94 -10.12
CA ILE A 608 13.66 -14.37 -8.95
C ILE A 608 13.78 -13.30 -7.85
N SER A 609 12.71 -12.52 -7.68
CA SER A 609 12.57 -11.59 -6.57
C SER A 609 11.94 -12.32 -5.37
N ALA A 610 12.77 -12.77 -4.41
CA ALA A 610 12.27 -13.35 -3.18
C ALA A 610 11.61 -12.25 -2.31
N HIS A 611 10.29 -12.29 -2.19
CA HIS A 611 9.52 -11.36 -1.38
C HIS A 611 8.74 -12.12 -0.31
N PHE A 612 9.02 -11.84 0.97
CA PHE A 612 8.15 -12.32 2.05
C PHE A 612 6.81 -11.56 1.99
N ARG A 613 5.76 -12.22 1.49
CA ARG A 613 4.40 -11.67 1.38
C ARG A 613 3.43 -12.53 2.17
N GLY A 614 3.06 -12.05 3.36
CA GLY A 614 1.89 -12.53 4.11
C GLY A 614 1.12 -11.36 4.71
N THR A 615 -0.14 -11.58 5.08
CA THR A 615 -0.93 -10.61 5.84
C THR A 615 -0.52 -10.72 7.30
N THR A 616 0.32 -9.80 7.78
CA THR A 616 0.90 -9.86 9.14
C THR A 616 -0.17 -9.93 10.24
N LEU A 617 -1.41 -9.51 9.97
CA LEU A 617 -2.55 -9.61 10.90
C LEU A 617 -3.01 -11.04 11.18
N TYR A 618 -2.67 -11.98 10.28
CA TYR A 618 -2.98 -13.41 10.41
C TYR A 618 -1.82 -14.20 11.03
N CYS A 619 -0.64 -13.58 11.16
CA CYS A 619 0.56 -14.26 11.64
C CYS A 619 0.51 -14.50 13.17
N PRO A 620 0.94 -15.68 13.64
CA PRO A 620 1.04 -15.96 15.06
C PRO A 620 2.19 -15.17 15.73
N PRO A 621 2.06 -14.79 17.01
CA PRO A 621 3.01 -13.91 17.69
C PRO A 621 4.45 -14.44 17.75
N GLU A 622 4.65 -15.75 17.86
CA GLU A 622 5.98 -16.37 17.84
C GLU A 622 6.69 -16.22 16.49
N TYR A 623 5.94 -16.21 15.39
CA TYR A 623 6.48 -15.94 14.06
C TYR A 623 6.86 -14.45 13.92
N ILE A 624 6.03 -13.56 14.44
CA ILE A 624 6.31 -12.11 14.43
C ILE A 624 7.54 -11.77 15.28
N LYS A 625 7.66 -12.34 16.49
CA LYS A 625 8.73 -12.04 17.46
C LYS A 625 10.06 -12.71 17.13
N TYR A 626 10.02 -13.98 16.73
CA TYR A 626 11.22 -14.83 16.66
C TYR A 626 11.43 -15.46 15.30
N ARG A 627 10.53 -15.19 14.33
CA ARG A 627 10.49 -15.85 13.02
C ARG A 627 10.34 -17.37 13.10
N LEU A 628 9.96 -17.93 14.25
CA LEU A 628 9.85 -19.37 14.46
C LEU A 628 8.58 -19.97 13.85
N TYR A 629 8.72 -21.08 13.12
CA TYR A 629 7.60 -21.85 12.56
C TYR A 629 7.33 -23.11 13.40
N TYR A 630 6.14 -23.20 13.99
CA TYR A 630 5.66 -24.34 14.77
C TYR A 630 4.27 -24.76 14.28
N GLY A 631 4.21 -25.39 13.10
CA GLY A 631 2.99 -25.51 12.30
C GLY A 631 1.75 -25.96 13.07
N GLN A 632 1.77 -27.03 13.89
CA GLN A 632 0.58 -27.44 14.66
C GLN A 632 -0.05 -26.31 15.51
N SER A 633 0.77 -25.56 16.26
CA SER A 633 0.28 -24.46 17.09
C SER A 633 -0.11 -23.23 16.27
N GLN A 634 0.46 -23.07 15.08
CA GLN A 634 0.19 -21.96 14.17
C GLN A 634 -1.08 -22.21 13.35
N THR A 635 -1.37 -23.46 12.98
CA THR A 635 -2.66 -23.87 12.41
C THR A 635 -3.80 -23.55 13.36
N VAL A 636 -3.63 -23.82 14.67
CA VAL A 636 -4.63 -23.45 15.70
C VAL A 636 -4.82 -21.94 15.79
N TRP A 637 -3.76 -21.16 15.61
CA TRP A 637 -3.86 -19.70 15.54
C TRP A 637 -4.65 -19.24 14.31
N SER A 638 -4.31 -19.75 13.12
CA SER A 638 -5.01 -19.42 11.87
C SER A 638 -6.50 -19.77 11.95
N LEU A 639 -6.82 -20.94 12.52
CA LEU A 639 -8.20 -21.33 12.81
C LEU A 639 -8.89 -20.34 13.75
N GLY A 640 -8.19 -19.83 14.77
CA GLY A 640 -8.71 -18.81 15.67
C GLY A 640 -9.06 -17.49 14.96
N ILE A 641 -8.23 -17.06 14.00
CA ILE A 641 -8.49 -15.86 13.18
C ILE A 641 -9.75 -16.09 12.35
N PHE A 642 -9.83 -17.24 11.67
CA PHE A 642 -10.97 -17.61 10.84
C PHE A 642 -12.28 -17.72 11.63
N LEU A 643 -12.27 -18.37 12.80
CA LEU A 643 -13.44 -18.45 13.66
C LEU A 643 -13.87 -17.07 14.15
N TYR A 644 -12.92 -16.21 14.52
CA TYR A 644 -13.24 -14.84 14.90
C TYR A 644 -13.93 -14.10 13.75
N GLU A 645 -13.38 -14.18 12.55
CA GLU A 645 -13.95 -13.55 11.35
C GLU A 645 -15.35 -14.08 11.03
N LEU A 646 -15.53 -15.41 11.06
CA LEU A 646 -16.80 -16.07 10.78
C LEU A 646 -17.91 -15.64 11.76
N PHE A 647 -17.59 -15.56 13.06
CA PHE A 647 -18.60 -15.24 14.08
C PHE A 647 -18.75 -13.74 14.34
N CYS A 648 -17.72 -12.94 14.12
CA CYS A 648 -17.73 -11.51 14.41
C CYS A 648 -17.95 -10.62 13.17
N GLY A 649 -17.71 -11.15 11.96
CA GLY A 649 -17.79 -10.41 10.70
C GLY A 649 -16.61 -9.48 10.44
N ASP A 650 -15.52 -9.61 11.19
CA ASP A 650 -14.32 -8.78 11.07
C ASP A 650 -13.09 -9.52 11.62
N ILE A 651 -11.88 -9.03 11.37
CA ILE A 651 -10.65 -9.67 11.87
C ILE A 651 -10.34 -9.26 13.34
N PRO A 652 -9.68 -10.13 14.13
CA PRO A 652 -9.43 -9.86 15.57
C PRO A 652 -8.36 -8.81 15.83
N PHE A 653 -7.51 -8.52 14.86
CA PHE A 653 -6.32 -7.69 15.03
C PHE A 653 -6.19 -6.71 13.86
N LEU A 654 -5.98 -5.43 14.18
CA LEU A 654 -5.79 -4.36 13.19
C LEU A 654 -4.32 -3.94 13.09
N THR A 655 -3.50 -4.32 14.08
CA THR A 655 -2.07 -4.01 14.13
C THR A 655 -1.24 -5.18 14.63
N VAL A 656 0.04 -5.22 14.26
CA VAL A 656 1.03 -6.18 14.81
C VAL A 656 1.07 -6.13 16.34
N ASN A 657 0.90 -4.96 16.94
CA ASN A 657 0.91 -4.84 18.40
C ASN A 657 -0.37 -5.42 19.04
N ASP A 658 -1.49 -5.55 18.33
CA ASP A 658 -2.66 -6.27 18.86
C ASP A 658 -2.35 -7.75 19.05
N ILE A 659 -1.52 -8.31 18.16
CA ILE A 659 -1.06 -9.70 18.21
C ILE A 659 -0.03 -9.88 19.33
N LEU A 660 0.93 -8.96 19.48
CA LEU A 660 2.05 -9.14 20.41
C LEU A 660 1.74 -8.81 21.88
N ASN A 661 0.75 -7.96 22.14
CA ASN A 661 0.46 -7.46 23.48
C ASN A 661 -0.47 -8.42 24.27
N GLU A 662 0.08 -9.12 25.27
CA GLU A 662 -0.67 -10.04 26.14
C GLU A 662 -1.83 -9.38 26.91
N SER A 663 -1.78 -8.06 27.12
CA SER A 663 -2.81 -7.30 27.84
C SER A 663 -4.00 -6.90 26.97
N ASN A 664 -3.94 -7.12 25.65
CA ASN A 664 -5.01 -6.74 24.74
C ASN A 664 -6.07 -7.84 24.67
N ALA A 665 -7.26 -7.58 25.22
CA ALA A 665 -8.39 -8.52 25.14
C ALA A 665 -9.00 -8.51 23.73
N LEU A 666 -9.46 -9.69 23.28
CA LEU A 666 -10.28 -9.78 22.08
C LEU A 666 -11.64 -9.09 22.33
N ARG A 667 -12.12 -8.37 21.34
CA ARG A 667 -13.45 -7.73 21.39
C ARG A 667 -14.43 -8.66 20.69
N PHE A 668 -15.65 -8.75 21.17
CA PHE A 668 -16.65 -9.63 20.56
C PHE A 668 -17.97 -8.89 20.46
N PRO A 669 -18.66 -8.92 19.30
CA PRO A 669 -20.04 -8.44 19.19
C PRO A 669 -20.98 -9.18 20.15
N ASP A 670 -22.07 -8.51 20.54
CA ASP A 670 -23.02 -9.04 21.53
C ASP A 670 -23.72 -10.33 21.09
N HIS A 671 -23.85 -10.58 19.78
CA HIS A 671 -24.46 -11.80 19.24
C HIS A 671 -23.57 -13.04 19.38
N VAL A 672 -22.26 -12.90 19.64
CA VAL A 672 -21.34 -14.04 19.77
C VAL A 672 -21.48 -14.65 21.18
N SER A 673 -21.85 -15.93 21.25
CA SER A 673 -22.07 -16.63 22.54
C SER A 673 -20.77 -16.73 23.37
N LYS A 674 -20.90 -16.83 24.70
CA LYS A 674 -19.75 -16.98 25.61
C LYS A 674 -18.88 -18.20 25.30
N GLU A 675 -19.50 -19.25 24.76
CA GLU A 675 -18.83 -20.49 24.40
C GLU A 675 -17.92 -20.30 23.16
N TYR A 676 -18.43 -19.64 22.12
CA TYR A 676 -17.65 -19.25 20.94
C TYR A 676 -16.50 -18.29 21.30
N ARG A 677 -16.77 -17.31 22.17
CA ARG A 677 -15.72 -16.39 22.66
C ARG A 677 -14.57 -17.16 23.33
N ASN A 678 -14.89 -18.14 24.17
CA ASN A 678 -13.89 -18.88 24.94
C ASN A 678 -12.98 -19.72 24.04
N ILE A 679 -13.52 -20.39 23.02
CA ILE A 679 -12.70 -21.20 22.11
C ILE A 679 -11.83 -20.34 21.21
N ILE A 680 -12.36 -19.22 20.72
CA ILE A 680 -11.60 -18.26 19.90
C ILE A 680 -10.44 -17.66 20.71
N GLU A 681 -10.68 -17.28 21.97
CA GLU A 681 -9.63 -16.79 22.88
C GLU A 681 -8.52 -17.83 23.13
N LYS A 682 -8.88 -19.12 23.24
CA LYS A 682 -7.91 -20.21 23.40
C LYS A 682 -7.08 -20.42 22.14
N CYS A 683 -7.71 -20.43 20.96
CA CYS A 683 -7.03 -20.55 19.67
C CYS A 683 -6.07 -19.37 19.43
N LEU A 684 -6.52 -18.15 19.76
CA LEU A 684 -5.74 -16.91 19.62
C LEU A 684 -4.88 -16.59 20.85
N HIS A 685 -4.54 -17.60 21.66
CA HIS A 685 -3.63 -17.38 22.77
C HIS A 685 -2.22 -17.05 22.26
N ARG A 686 -1.64 -15.95 22.75
CA ARG A 686 -0.33 -15.43 22.30
C ARG A 686 0.90 -16.26 22.72
N LYS A 687 0.68 -17.32 23.50
CA LYS A 687 1.72 -18.25 23.93
C LYS A 687 1.40 -19.57 23.25
N GLN A 688 2.27 -20.01 22.36
CA GLN A 688 2.05 -21.21 21.54
C GLN A 688 1.65 -22.44 22.38
N LEU A 689 2.30 -22.62 23.54
CA LEU A 689 2.08 -23.76 24.44
C LEU A 689 0.75 -23.71 25.20
N ARG A 690 -0.01 -22.62 25.11
CA ARG A 690 -1.31 -22.46 25.75
C ARG A 690 -2.47 -22.59 24.76
N ARG A 691 -2.17 -22.72 23.47
CA ARG A 691 -3.18 -23.05 22.47
C ARG A 691 -3.57 -24.52 22.64
N PRO A 692 -4.86 -24.87 22.46
CA PRO A 692 -5.30 -26.25 22.49
C PRO A 692 -4.64 -27.04 21.35
N SER A 693 -4.48 -28.35 21.52
CA SER A 693 -4.16 -29.20 20.37
C SER A 693 -5.37 -29.33 19.45
N ILE A 694 -5.14 -29.70 18.19
CA ILE A 694 -6.24 -29.99 17.25
C ILE A 694 -7.17 -31.08 17.82
N ARG A 695 -6.61 -32.10 18.50
CA ARG A 695 -7.40 -33.15 19.16
C ARG A 695 -8.29 -32.60 20.28
N ASP A 696 -7.80 -31.64 21.07
CA ASP A 696 -8.61 -31.01 22.13
C ASP A 696 -9.76 -30.20 21.53
N LEU A 697 -9.51 -29.52 20.41
CA LEU A 697 -10.54 -28.78 19.67
C LEU A 697 -11.62 -29.70 19.13
N LEU A 698 -11.24 -30.82 18.49
CA LEU A 698 -12.18 -31.82 17.96
C LEU A 698 -13.05 -32.47 19.05
N SER A 699 -12.61 -32.47 20.31
CA SER A 699 -13.39 -32.97 21.44
C SER A 699 -14.29 -31.92 22.10
N HIS A 700 -14.29 -30.68 21.60
CA HIS A 700 -15.11 -29.60 22.13
C HIS A 700 -16.53 -29.68 21.56
N GLN A 701 -17.54 -29.37 22.38
CA GLN A 701 -18.97 -29.33 22.03
C GLN A 701 -19.35 -28.44 20.84
N LEU A 702 -18.40 -27.65 20.33
CA LEU A 702 -18.57 -26.80 19.16
C LEU A 702 -18.47 -27.58 17.84
N PHE A 703 -17.76 -28.70 17.90
CA PHE A 703 -17.40 -29.57 16.77
C PHE A 703 -18.03 -30.97 16.90
N GLU A 704 -18.89 -31.17 17.91
CA GLU A 704 -19.91 -32.24 17.95
C GLU A 704 -21.16 -31.78 17.19
#